data_AF-A0A8C5T142-F1
#
_entry.id   AF-A0A8C5T142-F1
#
_cell.length_a   1.000
_cell.length_b   1.000
_cell.length_c   1.000
_cell.angle_alpha   90.00
_cell.angle_beta   90.00
_cell.angle_gamma   90.00
#
_symmetry.space_group_name_H-M   'P 1'
#
loop_
_entity.id
_entity.type
_entity.pdbx_description
1 polymer ?
#
loop_
_entity_poly.entity_id
_entity_poly.type
_entity_poly.pdbx_seq_one_letter_code
_entity_poly.pdbx_strand_id
1 'polypeptide(L)'
;MISKVDNSRKKIIHYSANACLFPICALHHVAVTTVEGIGSTKTRLHPVQERIAKSHGSQCGFCTPGIVMSMYTLLRNHPQPKMEEIEDAFQGNLCRCTGYRPILEGYRTFAKEEGCCGKLVNGKGCCMAGKEKNAGLITTILFNASEFQPLDPTQEPIFPPELLTQKNPVEQLCFKGERVMWLQPSTLKELVSLKAQHSNAKLVVGNTEVGIEMRLKNMLYPVIIAPTSIPEMNSVQHTVEGIRFGASCSLSYVEEELREAVAHFPPYQVEVFQAVLEQLRWFAGPQIRNVAALGGNIMTASPISDLNPVLMASGSKLTLVSNGKHRTIRMDEKFFTGYRKTILKPQEILISVEIPFSREGEYFSAFKQASRREDDIAIVTCGMRVQFQEGTNRLEEINVGGRILEWKEDLLQEACRLLAEEMNLSPSAPGGMVDFRRTLVLSFFFKFYLTVLQKHILPIFFATELFNKDPVSNVQLFQEVPNEQSIDDMVGRPLMHLSAAKQASGEAVYCDDIPSYTNELYLTLVTSSKAHAKIISIDTTEAQNVPGFVCFVSNQDVPGSNTSGICNDETIFAKDIVTCVGHIIGAVLADTQEHSRRAAKAVKILYEELTPIITIQEAIEKESFFKTDRKIEKGNIKKGFEEADHIVEGEMHIGGQEHFYLETHCTIAVPKGEDGEMELFVSTQNLAKTQDLVANALGVPANRILVRVKRMGGGFGGKESRSIILSTVVAVAAAKTGCPVRCMLDRDEDMLISGGRHPFWAQYKVGFKKNGRITSLDTSYYSNGGNSVDLSHGVMDRAVLHMDNSYNIPNIRGIGVVCKTNLASNTAFRGFGGPQGMMVAECWISDIALKCGLSAEEVRKINLYSEGDLTHFNQKLEGFTLKRCWEECLAKSKYHSRRTNIEKFNQQNRWKKRGIAITPTKFGISFTVPFLNQAGALIHVYTDGSVLLTHGGTEMGQGLHTKMIQVASKTLGIPTSKIHISETSTNTVPNTSPTAASVSADINGMAVFNACQTILERLKPFRCTNPKGLWQDWVCFYLVQVEV
;
A
#
# COMPACT_ATOMS: atom_id res chain seq x y z
N MET A 1 -18.33 -9.09 -1.91
CA MET A 1 -19.29 -9.26 -0.80
C MET A 1 -19.81 -10.68 -0.82
N ILE A 2 -20.07 -11.24 0.34
CA ILE A 2 -20.62 -12.58 0.54
C ILE A 2 -21.98 -12.43 1.23
N SER A 3 -23.00 -13.14 0.74
CA SER A 3 -24.34 -13.16 1.33
C SER A 3 -24.79 -14.60 1.59
N LYS A 4 -25.39 -14.85 2.77
CA LYS A 4 -25.94 -16.16 3.12
C LYS A 4 -27.12 -16.04 4.08
N VAL A 5 -27.91 -17.10 4.19
CA VAL A 5 -28.94 -17.24 5.23
C VAL A 5 -28.25 -17.66 6.52
N ASP A 6 -28.37 -16.83 7.55
CA ASP A 6 -28.00 -17.20 8.91
C ASP A 6 -29.20 -17.85 9.59
N ASN A 7 -29.13 -19.17 9.76
CA ASN A 7 -30.22 -19.95 10.36
C ASN A 7 -30.39 -19.68 11.86
N SER A 8 -29.31 -19.30 12.56
CA SER A 8 -29.38 -18.98 13.98
C SER A 8 -30.15 -17.68 14.20
N ARG A 9 -29.91 -16.70 13.35
CA ARG A 9 -30.54 -15.36 13.39
C ARG A 9 -31.78 -15.24 12.51
N LYS A 10 -32.11 -16.27 11.72
CA LYS A 10 -33.21 -16.35 10.74
C LYS A 10 -33.26 -15.14 9.79
N LYS A 11 -32.09 -14.64 9.36
CA LYS A 11 -31.97 -13.48 8.47
C LYS A 11 -30.88 -13.69 7.41
N ILE A 12 -30.98 -12.94 6.31
CA ILE A 12 -29.87 -12.83 5.34
C ILE A 12 -28.81 -11.93 5.96
N ILE A 13 -27.55 -12.34 5.88
CA ILE A 13 -26.41 -11.53 6.31
C ILE A 13 -25.51 -11.22 5.13
N HIS A 14 -24.89 -10.02 5.16
CA HIS A 14 -23.98 -9.52 4.15
C HIS A 14 -22.65 -9.16 4.79
N TYR A 15 -21.54 -9.69 4.28
CA TYR A 15 -20.21 -9.38 4.81
C TYR A 15 -19.15 -9.32 3.72
N SER A 16 -18.06 -8.60 4.00
CA SER A 16 -16.93 -8.47 3.10
C SER A 16 -15.91 -9.56 3.44
N ALA A 17 -15.21 -10.07 2.42
CA ALA A 17 -14.18 -11.08 2.57
C ALA A 17 -13.12 -10.88 1.48
N ASN A 18 -11.89 -11.30 1.77
CA ASN A 18 -10.79 -11.27 0.81
C ASN A 18 -10.86 -12.51 -0.08
N ALA A 19 -11.19 -12.31 -1.36
CA ALA A 19 -11.34 -13.41 -2.33
C ALA A 19 -10.04 -14.24 -2.49
N CYS A 20 -8.87 -13.62 -2.37
CA CYS A 20 -7.57 -14.30 -2.48
C CYS A 20 -7.30 -15.33 -1.36
N LEU A 21 -8.05 -15.28 -0.25
CA LEU A 21 -7.90 -16.20 0.88
C LEU A 21 -9.13 -17.08 1.09
N PHE A 22 -10.22 -16.88 0.34
CA PHE A 22 -11.48 -17.57 0.59
C PHE A 22 -11.64 -18.77 -0.35
N PRO A 23 -11.57 -20.03 0.15
CA PRO A 23 -11.66 -21.20 -0.71
C PRO A 23 -13.06 -21.33 -1.34
N ILE A 24 -13.13 -21.65 -2.63
CA ILE A 24 -14.42 -21.88 -3.31
C ILE A 24 -15.23 -23.03 -2.69
N CYS A 25 -14.55 -24.03 -2.11
CA CYS A 25 -15.18 -25.15 -1.41
C CYS A 25 -15.97 -24.69 -0.16
N ALA A 26 -15.67 -23.50 0.39
CA ALA A 26 -16.39 -22.91 1.51
C ALA A 26 -17.61 -22.06 1.09
N LEU A 27 -17.89 -21.93 -0.22
CA LEU A 27 -18.96 -21.10 -0.77
C LEU A 27 -20.23 -21.88 -1.15
N HIS A 28 -20.37 -23.13 -0.72
CA HIS A 28 -21.59 -23.90 -0.95
C HIS A 28 -22.81 -23.21 -0.31
N HIS A 29 -23.86 -22.99 -1.10
CA HIS A 29 -25.09 -22.25 -0.74
C HIS A 29 -24.86 -20.80 -0.28
N VAL A 30 -23.93 -20.11 -0.94
CA VAL A 30 -23.58 -18.71 -0.66
C VAL A 30 -23.66 -17.89 -1.94
N ALA A 31 -24.12 -16.64 -1.85
CA ALA A 31 -24.14 -15.70 -2.96
C ALA A 31 -22.93 -14.76 -2.91
N VAL A 32 -22.18 -14.67 -4.01
CA VAL A 32 -21.04 -13.75 -4.17
C VAL A 32 -21.48 -12.55 -5.02
N THR A 33 -21.12 -11.36 -4.58
CA THR A 33 -21.28 -10.12 -5.36
C THR A 33 -19.91 -9.46 -5.54
N THR A 34 -19.52 -9.21 -6.79
CA THR A 34 -18.31 -8.47 -7.17
C THR A 34 -18.65 -7.04 -7.61
N VAL A 35 -17.65 -6.27 -8.04
CA VAL A 35 -17.84 -4.86 -8.44
C VAL A 35 -18.74 -4.71 -9.66
N GLU A 36 -18.70 -5.65 -10.58
CA GLU A 36 -19.54 -5.70 -11.79
C GLU A 36 -20.99 -6.00 -11.43
N GLY A 37 -21.21 -6.76 -10.34
CA GLY A 37 -22.53 -7.19 -9.89
C GLY A 37 -23.38 -6.07 -9.26
N ILE A 38 -22.79 -4.92 -8.93
CA ILE A 38 -23.52 -3.78 -8.35
C ILE A 38 -23.84 -2.69 -9.39
N GLY A 39 -23.14 -2.68 -10.54
CA GLY A 39 -23.29 -1.66 -11.57
C GLY A 39 -22.13 -1.61 -12.55
N SER A 40 -22.36 -1.02 -13.73
CA SER A 40 -21.37 -0.86 -14.79
C SER A 40 -21.60 0.40 -15.62
N THR A 41 -20.61 0.82 -16.41
CA THR A 41 -20.78 1.92 -17.38
C THR A 41 -21.68 1.55 -18.56
N LYS A 42 -21.89 0.25 -18.82
CA LYS A 42 -22.81 -0.25 -19.86
C LYS A 42 -24.26 -0.25 -19.42
N THR A 43 -24.51 -0.35 -18.11
CA THR A 43 -25.86 -0.34 -17.53
C THR A 43 -26.08 0.95 -16.76
N ARG A 44 -25.82 0.93 -15.45
CA ARG A 44 -25.89 2.07 -14.54
C ARG A 44 -24.82 1.89 -13.47
N LEU A 45 -24.09 2.95 -13.17
CA LEU A 45 -23.19 2.96 -12.03
C LEU A 45 -23.99 2.96 -10.73
N HIS A 46 -23.58 2.14 -9.78
CA HIS A 46 -24.07 2.23 -8.41
C HIS A 46 -23.66 3.57 -7.79
N PRO A 47 -24.44 4.20 -6.88
CA PRO A 47 -24.05 5.43 -6.20
C PRO A 47 -22.65 5.37 -5.54
N VAL A 48 -22.23 4.21 -5.04
CA VAL A 48 -20.86 4.02 -4.52
C VAL A 48 -19.81 4.21 -5.62
N GLN A 49 -20.03 3.61 -6.80
CA GLN A 49 -19.12 3.73 -7.95
C GLN A 49 -19.10 5.16 -8.51
N GLU A 50 -20.26 5.79 -8.62
CA GLU A 50 -20.39 7.18 -9.10
C GLU A 50 -19.63 8.14 -8.19
N ARG A 51 -19.85 8.07 -6.88
CA ARG A 51 -19.31 9.04 -5.92
C ARG A 51 -17.79 8.96 -5.82
N ILE A 52 -17.22 7.76 -5.75
CA ILE A 52 -15.75 7.62 -5.71
C ILE A 52 -15.08 8.07 -7.01
N ALA A 53 -15.75 7.91 -8.15
CA ALA A 53 -15.23 8.39 -9.43
C ALA A 53 -15.29 9.92 -9.50
N LYS A 54 -16.47 10.52 -9.30
CA LYS A 54 -16.71 11.97 -9.39
C LYS A 54 -15.99 12.76 -8.30
N SER A 55 -15.75 12.18 -7.12
CA SER A 55 -15.01 12.84 -6.03
C SER A 55 -13.49 12.81 -6.19
N HIS A 56 -12.99 12.31 -7.33
CA HIS A 56 -11.55 12.12 -7.59
C HIS A 56 -10.90 11.10 -6.64
N GLY A 57 -11.70 10.15 -6.14
CA GLY A 57 -11.26 9.05 -5.28
C GLY A 57 -10.57 7.90 -6.02
N SER A 58 -10.45 7.98 -7.34
CA SER A 58 -9.73 7.02 -8.18
C SER A 58 -8.64 7.72 -9.01
N GLN A 59 -7.41 7.20 -8.93
CA GLN A 59 -6.25 7.61 -9.73
C GLN A 59 -5.81 6.45 -10.62
N CYS A 60 -4.90 5.58 -10.16
CA CYS A 60 -4.48 4.42 -10.95
C CYS A 60 -5.61 3.42 -11.15
N GLY A 61 -6.55 3.36 -10.20
CA GLY A 61 -7.80 2.59 -10.24
C GLY A 61 -7.74 1.17 -9.69
N PHE A 62 -6.56 0.59 -9.48
CA PHE A 62 -6.43 -0.82 -9.13
C PHE A 62 -7.05 -1.20 -7.78
N CYS A 63 -6.95 -0.31 -6.78
CA CYS A 63 -7.59 -0.50 -5.48
C CYS A 63 -9.09 -0.16 -5.46
N THR A 64 -9.60 0.52 -6.49
CA THR A 64 -10.94 1.09 -6.49
C THR A 64 -12.03 0.03 -6.37
N PRO A 65 -11.99 -1.12 -7.08
CA PRO A 65 -12.97 -2.20 -6.89
C PRO A 65 -13.07 -2.69 -5.45
N GLY A 66 -11.94 -2.94 -4.78
CA GLY A 66 -11.92 -3.40 -3.40
C GLY A 66 -12.52 -2.39 -2.42
N ILE A 67 -12.23 -1.10 -2.62
CA ILE A 67 -12.78 0.00 -1.81
C ILE A 67 -14.28 0.20 -2.05
N VAL A 68 -14.72 0.11 -3.32
CA VAL A 68 -16.14 0.12 -3.70
C VAL A 68 -16.86 -1.02 -2.99
N MET A 69 -16.32 -2.24 -3.01
CA MET A 69 -16.97 -3.38 -2.38
C MET A 69 -17.01 -3.30 -0.85
N SER A 70 -16.01 -2.71 -0.20
CA SER A 70 -16.05 -2.42 1.24
C SER A 70 -17.17 -1.43 1.58
N MET A 71 -17.24 -0.30 0.87
CA MET A 71 -18.29 0.71 1.09
C MET A 71 -19.68 0.16 0.77
N TYR A 72 -19.81 -0.57 -0.34
CA TYR A 72 -21.07 -1.22 -0.72
C TYR A 72 -21.55 -2.20 0.36
N THR A 73 -20.66 -3.04 0.86
CA THR A 73 -21.00 -3.98 1.94
C THR A 73 -21.42 -3.25 3.22
N LEU A 74 -20.77 -2.12 3.57
CA LEU A 74 -21.20 -1.29 4.69
C LEU A 74 -22.63 -0.79 4.48
N LEU A 75 -22.94 -0.21 3.31
CA LEU A 75 -24.28 0.34 3.02
C LEU A 75 -25.39 -0.74 3.00
N ARG A 76 -25.04 -1.98 2.63
CA ARG A 76 -25.96 -3.13 2.69
C ARG A 76 -26.33 -3.53 4.12
N ASN A 77 -25.50 -3.19 5.10
CA ASN A 77 -25.78 -3.43 6.53
C ASN A 77 -26.32 -2.17 7.21
N HIS A 78 -25.74 -0.99 6.93
CA HIS A 78 -26.11 0.31 7.48
C HIS A 78 -26.29 1.32 6.34
N PRO A 79 -27.51 1.52 5.80
CA PRO A 79 -27.77 2.44 4.68
C PRO A 79 -27.49 3.92 4.97
N GLN A 80 -27.41 4.30 6.25
CA GLN A 80 -27.05 5.64 6.73
C GLN A 80 -25.95 5.54 7.80
N PRO A 81 -24.70 5.21 7.41
CA PRO A 81 -23.63 4.97 8.36
C PRO A 81 -23.15 6.27 9.03
N LYS A 82 -22.41 6.16 10.14
CA LYS A 82 -21.61 7.24 10.71
C LYS A 82 -20.27 7.34 9.99
N MET A 83 -19.60 8.50 10.11
CA MET A 83 -18.27 8.69 9.52
C MET A 83 -17.23 7.69 10.06
N GLU A 84 -17.31 7.33 11.35
CA GLU A 84 -16.43 6.34 11.97
C GLU A 84 -16.60 4.96 11.32
N GLU A 85 -17.83 4.52 11.08
CA GLU A 85 -18.11 3.24 10.39
C GLU A 85 -17.60 3.23 8.95
N ILE A 86 -17.66 4.37 8.25
CA ILE A 86 -17.08 4.53 6.91
C ILE A 86 -15.56 4.35 6.97
N GLU A 87 -14.88 4.97 7.94
CA GLU A 87 -13.43 4.82 8.09
C GLU A 87 -13.03 3.38 8.46
N ASP A 88 -13.77 2.76 9.39
CA ASP A 88 -13.54 1.40 9.85
C ASP A 88 -13.75 0.36 8.74
N ALA A 89 -14.68 0.60 7.82
CA ALA A 89 -14.88 -0.23 6.63
C ALA A 89 -13.64 -0.34 5.73
N PHE A 90 -12.69 0.60 5.85
CA PHE A 90 -11.47 0.66 5.04
C PHE A 90 -10.19 0.27 5.76
N GLN A 91 -10.24 -0.23 7.00
CA GLN A 91 -9.05 -0.70 7.74
C GLN A 91 -8.23 -1.73 6.94
N GLY A 92 -8.90 -2.58 6.14
CA GLY A 92 -8.28 -3.60 5.29
C GLY A 92 -8.06 -3.19 3.83
N ASN A 93 -8.19 -1.91 3.48
CA ASN A 93 -8.03 -1.43 2.10
C ASN A 93 -6.84 -0.46 1.98
N LEU A 94 -5.92 -0.76 1.07
CA LEU A 94 -4.75 0.08 0.80
C LEU A 94 -4.89 0.86 -0.52
N CYS A 95 -4.50 2.13 -0.48
CA CYS A 95 -4.36 2.98 -1.66
C CYS A 95 -3.01 3.70 -1.64
N ARG A 96 -2.23 3.55 -2.71
CA ARG A 96 -0.91 4.20 -2.84
C ARG A 96 -0.96 5.57 -3.52
N CYS A 97 -2.08 5.93 -4.16
CA CYS A 97 -2.16 7.09 -5.06
C CYS A 97 -2.85 8.32 -4.42
N THR A 98 -4.01 8.10 -3.78
CA THR A 98 -4.96 9.20 -3.49
C THR A 98 -4.72 9.91 -2.17
N GLY A 99 -3.93 9.31 -1.28
CA GLY A 99 -3.83 9.77 0.11
C GLY A 99 -5.14 9.64 0.90
N TYR A 100 -6.08 8.80 0.43
CA TYR A 100 -7.40 8.48 1.02
C TYR A 100 -8.41 9.63 1.11
N ARG A 101 -7.97 10.89 1.24
CA ARG A 101 -8.82 12.06 1.40
C ARG A 101 -10.03 12.13 0.46
N PRO A 102 -9.87 12.06 -0.89
CA PRO A 102 -11.02 12.18 -1.80
C PRO A 102 -11.99 10.99 -1.74
N ILE A 103 -11.54 9.82 -1.26
CA ILE A 103 -12.39 8.64 -1.05
C ILE A 103 -13.30 8.89 0.15
N LEU A 104 -12.72 9.26 1.28
CA LEU A 104 -13.46 9.55 2.51
C LEU A 104 -14.40 10.75 2.33
N GLU A 105 -13.97 11.79 1.61
CA GLU A 105 -14.78 12.97 1.32
C GLU A 105 -15.95 12.66 0.39
N GLY A 106 -15.73 11.85 -0.65
CA GLY A 106 -16.81 11.37 -1.52
C GLY A 106 -17.84 10.53 -0.77
N TYR A 107 -17.39 9.58 0.05
CA TYR A 107 -18.30 8.69 0.80
C TYR A 107 -18.91 9.30 2.05
N ARG A 108 -18.34 10.38 2.61
CA ARG A 108 -18.97 11.16 3.67
C ARG A 108 -20.39 11.61 3.31
N THR A 109 -20.69 11.76 2.01
CA THR A 109 -22.03 12.11 1.52
C THR A 109 -23.09 11.01 1.73
N PHE A 110 -22.70 9.79 2.16
CA PHE A 110 -23.62 8.76 2.64
C PHE A 110 -23.87 8.86 4.15
N ALA A 111 -23.02 9.57 4.89
CA ALA A 111 -23.09 9.59 6.33
C ALA A 111 -24.31 10.37 6.84
N LYS A 112 -24.90 9.92 7.95
CA LYS A 112 -25.91 10.70 8.68
C LYS A 112 -25.22 11.87 9.38
N GLU A 113 -25.58 13.10 9.04
CA GLU A 113 -25.11 14.27 9.78
C GLU A 113 -25.67 14.23 11.21
N GLU A 114 -24.83 13.96 12.21
CA GLU A 114 -25.10 14.43 13.57
C GLU A 114 -24.91 15.96 13.53
N GLY A 115 -26.05 16.66 13.47
CA GLY A 115 -26.09 18.08 13.18
C GLY A 115 -25.22 18.91 14.11
N CYS A 116 -24.39 19.78 13.52
CA CYS A 116 -24.08 21.06 14.14
C CYS A 116 -25.01 22.17 13.62
N CYS A 117 -25.71 21.96 12.50
CA CYS A 117 -26.79 22.84 12.00
C CYS A 117 -27.76 22.04 11.12
N GLY A 118 -28.81 21.47 11.70
CA GLY A 118 -29.91 20.89 10.92
C GLY A 118 -30.65 21.95 10.12
N LYS A 119 -30.31 22.10 8.84
CA LYS A 119 -31.24 22.55 7.79
C LYS A 119 -30.93 21.82 6.50
N LEU A 120 -32.00 21.32 5.90
CA LEU A 120 -32.10 20.82 4.52
C LEU A 120 -31.18 21.60 3.58
N VAL A 121 -30.57 20.88 2.65
CA VAL A 121 -29.78 21.36 1.50
C VAL A 121 -30.67 22.19 0.57
N ASN A 122 -31.09 23.35 1.05
CA ASN A 122 -31.74 24.42 0.31
C ASN A 122 -31.48 25.73 1.07
N GLY A 123 -30.39 26.40 0.69
CA GLY A 123 -30.17 27.81 0.99
C GLY A 123 -29.06 28.11 2.01
N LYS A 124 -27.95 28.63 1.47
CA LYS A 124 -26.87 29.40 2.12
C LYS A 124 -26.03 28.65 3.18
N GLY A 125 -24.75 28.45 2.81
CA GLY A 125 -23.73 27.78 3.59
C GLY A 125 -23.48 28.35 4.98
N CYS A 126 -23.10 27.45 5.88
CA CYS A 126 -22.80 27.75 7.27
C CYS A 126 -21.51 28.57 7.40
N CYS A 127 -21.63 29.66 8.14
CA CYS A 127 -20.71 30.78 8.22
C CYS A 127 -19.43 30.45 9.01
N MET A 128 -18.30 30.46 8.30
CA MET A 128 -17.01 31.08 8.72
C MET A 128 -16.26 31.60 7.48
N ALA A 129 -16.99 32.02 6.44
CA ALA A 129 -16.46 32.86 5.37
C ALA A 129 -16.81 34.31 5.72
N GLY A 130 -15.90 34.97 6.42
CA GLY A 130 -15.89 36.43 6.46
C GLY A 130 -15.87 36.92 5.01
N LYS A 131 -16.89 37.69 4.62
CA LYS A 131 -16.89 38.44 3.36
C LYS A 131 -15.83 39.54 3.46
N GLU A 132 -14.57 39.18 3.30
CA GLU A 132 -13.61 40.13 2.77
C GLU A 132 -13.87 40.25 1.28
N LYS A 133 -14.44 41.41 0.89
CA LYS A 133 -14.46 41.86 -0.50
C LYS A 133 -13.03 42.15 -0.93
N ASN A 134 -12.27 41.11 -1.25
CA ASN A 134 -11.13 41.21 -2.13
C ASN A 134 -11.45 40.39 -3.38
N ALA A 135 -11.46 41.07 -4.53
CA ALA A 135 -11.70 40.46 -5.82
C ALA A 135 -10.72 39.29 -6.05
N GLY A 136 -11.22 38.06 -6.16
CA GLY A 136 -10.40 36.88 -6.43
C GLY A 136 -11.22 35.62 -6.75
N LEU A 137 -10.93 35.01 -7.90
CA LEU A 137 -11.45 33.76 -8.44
C LEU A 137 -11.00 32.51 -7.63
N ILE A 138 -11.26 32.43 -6.32
CA ILE A 138 -10.82 31.28 -5.48
C ILE A 138 -12.03 30.41 -5.09
N THR A 139 -11.94 29.09 -5.27
CA THR A 139 -13.00 28.12 -4.98
C THR A 139 -12.47 26.93 -4.16
N THR A 140 -13.40 26.20 -3.53
CA THR A 140 -13.13 24.97 -2.77
C THR A 140 -13.78 23.71 -3.38
N ILE A 141 -14.56 23.87 -4.45
CA ILE A 141 -15.46 22.81 -4.94
C ILE A 141 -14.76 22.01 -6.04
N LEU A 142 -14.27 20.81 -5.71
CA LEU A 142 -13.69 19.87 -6.69
C LEU A 142 -14.73 19.02 -7.41
N PHE A 143 -15.89 18.81 -6.79
CA PHE A 143 -17.00 18.03 -7.31
C PHE A 143 -18.31 18.56 -6.73
N ASN A 144 -19.41 18.34 -7.45
CA ASN A 144 -20.72 18.78 -7.01
C ASN A 144 -21.52 17.61 -6.44
N ALA A 145 -21.67 17.57 -5.10
CA ALA A 145 -22.40 16.50 -4.43
C ALA A 145 -23.90 16.47 -4.75
N SER A 146 -24.49 17.57 -5.24
CA SER A 146 -25.92 17.60 -5.62
C SER A 146 -26.22 16.81 -6.90
N GLU A 147 -25.20 16.48 -7.68
CA GLU A 147 -25.32 15.65 -8.90
C GLU A 147 -25.29 14.15 -8.62
N PHE A 148 -25.06 13.75 -7.37
CA PHE A 148 -24.99 12.34 -7.00
C PHE A 148 -26.38 11.73 -6.94
N GLN A 149 -26.50 10.53 -7.52
CA GLN A 149 -27.72 9.76 -7.36
C GLN A 149 -27.91 9.37 -5.88
N PRO A 150 -29.13 9.46 -5.35
CA PRO A 150 -29.44 8.97 -4.02
C PRO A 150 -29.30 7.45 -3.97
N LEU A 151 -29.00 6.92 -2.79
CA LEU A 151 -29.04 5.48 -2.55
C LEU A 151 -30.50 5.04 -2.44
N ASP A 152 -30.89 4.04 -3.24
CA ASP A 152 -32.19 3.37 -3.13
C ASP A 152 -31.96 1.88 -2.79
N PRO A 153 -32.05 1.50 -1.50
CA PRO A 153 -31.83 0.12 -1.07
C PRO A 153 -32.81 -0.90 -1.69
N THR A 154 -33.94 -0.45 -2.28
CA THR A 154 -34.93 -1.35 -2.89
C THR A 154 -34.51 -1.84 -4.29
N GLN A 155 -33.53 -1.19 -4.91
CA GLN A 155 -33.00 -1.54 -6.23
C GLN A 155 -31.75 -2.43 -6.16
N GLU A 156 -31.36 -2.84 -4.95
CA GLU A 156 -30.22 -3.73 -4.76
C GLU A 156 -30.52 -5.14 -5.33
N PRO A 157 -29.50 -5.86 -5.82
CA PRO A 157 -29.67 -7.24 -6.25
C PRO A 157 -30.34 -8.08 -5.16
N ILE A 158 -31.46 -8.71 -5.51
CA ILE A 158 -32.18 -9.60 -4.60
C ILE A 158 -31.29 -10.77 -4.19
N PHE A 159 -31.48 -11.26 -2.97
CA PHE A 159 -30.85 -12.52 -2.58
C PHE A 159 -31.43 -13.65 -3.43
N PRO A 160 -30.61 -14.55 -4.01
CA PRO A 160 -31.09 -15.58 -4.92
C PRO A 160 -32.22 -16.43 -4.30
N PRO A 161 -33.44 -16.44 -4.88
CA PRO A 161 -34.57 -17.18 -4.30
C PRO A 161 -34.31 -18.68 -4.15
N GLU A 162 -33.52 -19.28 -5.04
CA GLU A 162 -33.11 -20.67 -4.96
C GLU A 162 -32.45 -20.99 -3.60
N LEU A 163 -31.56 -20.11 -3.13
CA LEU A 163 -30.86 -20.26 -1.85
C LEU A 163 -31.77 -20.08 -0.62
N LEU A 164 -32.96 -19.48 -0.76
CA LEU A 164 -33.96 -19.40 0.32
C LEU A 164 -34.77 -20.69 0.46
N THR A 165 -34.95 -21.40 -0.65
CA THR A 165 -35.74 -22.64 -0.70
C THR A 165 -34.93 -23.89 -0.34
N GLN A 166 -33.61 -23.83 -0.51
CA GLN A 166 -32.72 -24.92 -0.15
C GLN A 166 -32.64 -25.08 1.37
N LYS A 167 -32.95 -26.28 1.86
CA LYS A 167 -32.66 -26.67 3.25
C LYS A 167 -31.14 -26.77 3.41
N ASN A 168 -30.62 -26.49 4.61
CA ASN A 168 -29.20 -26.69 4.91
C ASN A 168 -28.71 -28.06 4.44
N PRO A 169 -27.42 -28.19 4.06
CA PRO A 169 -26.86 -29.50 3.75
C PRO A 169 -27.06 -30.41 4.95
N VAL A 170 -27.97 -31.38 4.80
CA VAL A 170 -28.24 -32.44 5.77
C VAL A 170 -27.15 -33.52 5.68
N GLU A 171 -26.25 -33.40 4.69
CA GLU A 171 -25.25 -34.38 4.33
C GLU A 171 -23.85 -33.75 4.31
N GLN A 172 -22.86 -34.58 4.64
CA GLN A 172 -21.44 -34.25 4.52
C GLN A 172 -21.05 -34.07 3.05
N LEU A 173 -20.28 -33.02 2.73
CA LEU A 173 -19.72 -32.81 1.39
C LEU A 173 -18.25 -33.24 1.32
N CYS A 174 -17.81 -33.66 0.13
CA CYS A 174 -16.43 -34.04 -0.16
C CYS A 174 -16.00 -33.51 -1.54
N PHE A 175 -15.02 -32.61 -1.57
CA PHE A 175 -14.40 -32.12 -2.80
C PHE A 175 -12.98 -32.67 -2.92
N LYS A 176 -12.62 -33.18 -4.10
CA LYS A 176 -11.28 -33.73 -4.38
C LYS A 176 -10.63 -32.90 -5.48
N GLY A 177 -9.53 -32.23 -5.13
CA GLY A 177 -8.63 -31.62 -6.11
C GLY A 177 -7.45 -32.54 -6.43
N GLU A 178 -6.49 -32.03 -7.19
CA GLU A 178 -5.27 -32.74 -7.58
C GLU A 178 -4.44 -33.24 -6.38
N ARG A 179 -4.37 -32.45 -5.29
CA ARG A 179 -3.49 -32.71 -4.13
C ARG A 179 -4.17 -32.65 -2.77
N VAL A 180 -5.42 -32.18 -2.71
CA VAL A 180 -6.13 -31.89 -1.45
C VAL A 180 -7.56 -32.42 -1.52
N MET A 181 -7.97 -33.11 -0.46
CA MET A 181 -9.35 -33.49 -0.20
C MET A 181 -9.96 -32.56 0.85
N TRP A 182 -11.08 -31.92 0.53
CA TRP A 182 -11.84 -31.05 1.43
C TRP A 182 -13.10 -31.76 1.89
N LEU A 183 -13.26 -31.91 3.20
CA LEU A 183 -14.40 -32.54 3.84
C LEU A 183 -15.19 -31.49 4.63
N GLN A 184 -16.50 -31.40 4.38
CA GLN A 184 -17.37 -30.46 5.07
C GLN A 184 -18.45 -31.22 5.84
N PRO A 185 -18.21 -31.56 7.12
CA PRO A 185 -19.20 -32.21 7.98
C PRO A 185 -20.40 -31.30 8.26
N SER A 186 -21.58 -31.92 8.33
CA SER A 186 -22.84 -31.27 8.66
C SER A 186 -23.13 -31.30 10.17
N THR A 187 -22.57 -32.29 10.90
CA THR A 187 -22.80 -32.48 12.34
C THR A 187 -21.51 -32.57 13.16
N LEU A 188 -21.60 -32.27 14.46
CA LEU A 188 -20.48 -32.46 15.39
C LEU A 188 -20.02 -33.92 15.46
N LYS A 189 -20.95 -34.89 15.37
CA LYS A 189 -20.64 -36.32 15.35
C LYS A 189 -19.75 -36.70 14.16
N GLU A 190 -20.10 -36.20 12.97
CA GLU A 190 -19.29 -36.40 11.75
C GLU A 190 -17.91 -35.77 11.91
N LEU A 191 -17.83 -34.53 12.38
CA LEU A 191 -16.54 -33.85 12.60
C LEU A 191 -15.62 -34.64 13.53
N VAL A 192 -16.14 -35.12 14.67
CA VAL A 192 -15.36 -35.90 15.63
C VAL A 192 -14.92 -37.23 15.02
N SER A 193 -15.79 -37.89 14.25
CA SER A 193 -15.46 -39.12 13.52
C SER A 193 -14.36 -38.88 12.48
N LEU A 194 -14.48 -37.83 11.67
CA LEU A 194 -13.49 -37.45 10.66
C LEU A 194 -12.15 -37.09 11.29
N LYS A 195 -12.16 -36.40 12.44
CA LYS A 195 -10.92 -36.06 13.15
C LYS A 195 -10.25 -37.28 13.78
N ALA A 196 -11.02 -38.27 14.20
CA ALA A 196 -10.49 -39.56 14.66
C ALA A 196 -9.89 -40.38 13.51
N GLN A 197 -10.53 -40.38 12.33
CA GLN A 197 -10.05 -41.05 11.12
C GLN A 197 -8.83 -40.35 10.51
N HIS A 198 -8.83 -39.02 10.53
CA HIS A 198 -7.77 -38.16 9.97
C HIS A 198 -7.22 -37.23 11.04
N SER A 199 -6.46 -37.79 11.99
CA SER A 199 -5.86 -37.03 13.10
C SER A 199 -4.92 -35.90 12.66
N ASN A 200 -4.33 -36.01 11.47
CA ASN A 200 -3.49 -34.96 10.88
C ASN A 200 -4.25 -33.95 9.99
N ALA A 201 -5.56 -34.17 9.74
CA ALA A 201 -6.34 -33.24 8.92
C ALA A 201 -6.38 -31.85 9.56
N LYS A 202 -6.20 -30.82 8.74
CA LYS A 202 -6.21 -29.43 9.19
C LYS A 202 -7.65 -28.92 9.21
N LEU A 203 -8.08 -28.33 10.33
CA LEU A 203 -9.36 -27.64 10.37
C LEU A 203 -9.23 -26.27 9.72
N VAL A 204 -10.18 -25.92 8.84
CA VAL A 204 -10.23 -24.63 8.15
C VAL A 204 -11.60 -24.00 8.33
N VAL A 205 -11.63 -22.78 8.90
CA VAL A 205 -12.83 -21.93 8.97
C VAL A 205 -12.65 -20.74 8.03
N GLY A 206 -11.99 -19.67 8.48
CA GLY A 206 -11.76 -18.47 7.68
C GLY A 206 -10.59 -18.54 6.70
N ASN A 207 -9.77 -19.58 6.79
CA ASN A 207 -8.56 -19.78 5.98
C ASN A 207 -7.49 -18.66 6.04
N THR A 208 -7.65 -17.68 6.94
CA THR A 208 -6.76 -16.50 7.06
C THR A 208 -5.34 -16.82 7.55
N GLU A 209 -5.11 -18.04 8.05
CA GLU A 209 -3.79 -18.55 8.45
C GLU A 209 -3.35 -19.69 7.54
N VAL A 210 -4.19 -20.71 7.36
CA VAL A 210 -3.87 -21.89 6.54
C VAL A 210 -3.60 -21.50 5.08
N GLY A 211 -4.33 -20.52 4.53
CA GLY A 211 -4.06 -19.99 3.20
C GLY A 211 -2.66 -19.37 3.08
N ILE A 212 -2.20 -18.68 4.12
CA ILE A 212 -0.84 -18.11 4.19
C ILE A 212 0.21 -19.21 4.35
N GLU A 213 -0.03 -20.21 5.20
CA GLU A 213 0.85 -21.37 5.35
C GLU A 213 1.02 -22.14 4.04
N MET A 214 -0.06 -22.36 3.30
CA MET A 214 -0.03 -23.05 2.01
C MET A 214 0.63 -22.21 0.91
N ARG A 215 0.32 -20.90 0.84
CA ARG A 215 0.84 -20.04 -0.22
C ARG A 215 2.28 -19.61 0.00
N LEU A 216 2.62 -19.10 1.19
CA LEU A 216 3.92 -18.47 1.47
C LEU A 216 4.90 -19.38 2.22
N LYS A 217 4.42 -20.36 2.99
CA LYS A 217 5.29 -21.30 3.73
C LYS A 217 5.42 -22.67 3.08
N ASN A 218 4.87 -22.84 1.89
CA ASN A 218 4.92 -24.09 1.10
C ASN A 218 4.38 -25.32 1.84
N MET A 219 3.46 -25.13 2.79
CA MET A 219 2.85 -26.24 3.50
C MET A 219 1.76 -26.90 2.64
N LEU A 220 1.67 -28.23 2.70
CA LEU A 220 0.59 -28.99 2.05
C LEU A 220 -0.19 -29.75 3.11
N TYR A 221 -1.51 -29.57 3.12
CA TYR A 221 -2.44 -30.33 3.96
C TYR A 221 -3.29 -31.23 3.06
N PRO A 222 -2.98 -32.53 2.94
CA PRO A 222 -3.67 -33.42 2.00
C PRO A 222 -5.16 -33.59 2.32
N VAL A 223 -5.53 -33.44 3.59
CA VAL A 223 -6.92 -33.50 4.06
C VAL A 223 -7.24 -32.25 4.87
N ILE A 224 -8.28 -31.54 4.45
CA ILE A 224 -8.85 -30.40 5.15
C ILE A 224 -10.26 -30.77 5.61
N ILE A 225 -10.61 -30.37 6.85
CA ILE A 225 -11.97 -30.50 7.38
C ILE A 225 -12.51 -29.11 7.70
N ALA A 226 -13.69 -28.77 7.19
CA ALA A 226 -14.31 -27.46 7.34
C ALA A 226 -15.55 -27.52 8.24
N PRO A 227 -15.45 -27.13 9.52
CA PRO A 227 -16.54 -27.28 10.50
C PRO A 227 -17.53 -26.11 10.48
N THR A 228 -17.59 -25.34 9.40
CA THR A 228 -18.28 -24.03 9.36
C THR A 228 -19.80 -24.14 9.45
N SER A 229 -20.37 -25.27 9.04
CA SER A 229 -21.82 -25.57 9.08
C SER A 229 -22.32 -26.10 10.43
N ILE A 230 -21.44 -26.40 11.37
CA ILE A 230 -21.81 -27.11 12.61
C ILE A 230 -22.45 -26.13 13.61
N PRO A 231 -23.71 -26.34 14.04
CA PRO A 231 -24.42 -25.42 14.92
C PRO A 231 -23.71 -25.16 16.26
N GLU A 232 -23.20 -26.21 16.91
CA GLU A 232 -22.54 -26.13 18.21
C GLU A 232 -21.26 -25.28 18.17
N MET A 233 -20.61 -25.19 17.00
CA MET A 233 -19.40 -24.38 16.82
C MET A 233 -19.71 -22.94 16.41
N ASN A 234 -20.97 -22.58 16.17
CA ASN A 234 -21.40 -21.22 15.82
C ASN A 234 -22.38 -20.62 16.85
N SER A 235 -22.69 -21.33 17.93
CA SER A 235 -23.64 -20.86 18.94
C SER A 235 -23.05 -19.78 19.85
N VAL A 236 -23.91 -18.85 20.30
CA VAL A 236 -23.60 -17.90 21.38
C VAL A 236 -24.57 -18.18 22.53
N GLN A 237 -24.05 -18.31 23.74
CA GLN A 237 -24.83 -18.60 24.95
C GLN A 237 -24.38 -17.67 26.08
N HIS A 238 -25.33 -16.90 26.63
CA HIS A 238 -25.11 -16.15 27.87
C HIS A 238 -25.24 -17.11 29.05
N THR A 239 -24.19 -17.23 29.84
CA THR A 239 -24.16 -18.06 31.04
C THR A 239 -24.11 -17.18 32.29
N VAL A 240 -24.16 -17.79 33.46
CA VAL A 240 -23.99 -17.08 34.73
C VAL A 240 -22.55 -16.61 34.97
N GLU A 241 -21.57 -17.17 34.25
CA GLU A 241 -20.15 -16.86 34.42
C GLU A 241 -19.60 -15.95 33.31
N GLY A 242 -20.29 -15.80 32.18
CA GLY A 242 -19.83 -15.01 31.05
C GLY A 242 -20.62 -15.27 29.77
N ILE A 243 -19.95 -15.15 28.63
CA ILE A 243 -20.53 -15.44 27.32
C ILE A 243 -19.71 -16.54 26.65
N ARG A 244 -20.40 -17.62 26.28
CA ARG A 244 -19.83 -18.76 25.57
C ARG A 244 -20.05 -18.63 24.07
N PHE A 245 -18.95 -18.54 23.33
CA PHE A 245 -18.90 -18.50 21.88
C PHE A 245 -18.46 -19.85 21.33
N GLY A 246 -19.14 -20.32 20.28
CA GLY A 246 -18.66 -21.43 19.47
C GLY A 246 -17.32 -21.11 18.80
N ALA A 247 -16.46 -22.11 18.62
CA ALA A 247 -15.10 -21.91 18.13
C ALA A 247 -15.03 -21.45 16.66
N SER A 248 -16.09 -21.65 15.87
CA SER A 248 -16.22 -21.19 14.48
C SER A 248 -16.85 -19.80 14.38
N CYS A 249 -17.29 -19.17 15.47
CA CYS A 249 -17.78 -17.80 15.45
C CYS A 249 -16.71 -16.84 14.89
N SER A 250 -17.11 -16.02 13.93
CA SER A 250 -16.22 -15.00 13.36
C SER A 250 -15.87 -13.94 14.40
N LEU A 251 -14.70 -13.31 14.26
CA LEU A 251 -14.28 -12.24 15.17
C LEU A 251 -15.24 -11.04 15.10
N SER A 252 -15.82 -10.74 13.94
CA SER A 252 -16.86 -9.70 13.83
C SER A 252 -18.12 -10.05 14.62
N TYR A 253 -18.51 -11.33 14.64
CA TYR A 253 -19.66 -11.77 15.44
C TYR A 253 -19.37 -11.69 16.95
N VAL A 254 -18.17 -12.07 17.37
CA VAL A 254 -17.70 -11.87 18.75
C VAL A 254 -17.71 -10.38 19.10
N GLU A 255 -17.24 -9.51 18.22
CA GLU A 255 -17.24 -8.06 18.41
C GLU A 255 -18.66 -7.50 18.62
N GLU A 256 -19.61 -7.88 17.76
CA GLU A 256 -21.01 -7.46 17.82
C GLU A 256 -21.65 -7.80 19.18
N GLU A 257 -21.55 -9.06 19.61
CA GLU A 257 -22.16 -9.55 20.86
C GLU A 257 -21.49 -8.96 22.11
N LEU A 258 -20.17 -8.76 22.09
CA LEU A 258 -19.47 -8.12 23.21
C LEU A 258 -19.79 -6.63 23.31
N ARG A 259 -19.96 -5.92 22.19
CA ARG A 259 -20.41 -4.51 22.20
C ARG A 259 -21.81 -4.40 22.79
N GLU A 260 -22.71 -5.29 22.43
CA GLU A 260 -24.05 -5.35 23.01
C GLU A 260 -23.99 -5.64 24.51
N ALA A 261 -23.20 -6.62 24.96
CA ALA A 261 -23.03 -6.91 26.37
C ALA A 261 -22.45 -5.72 27.17
N VAL A 262 -21.42 -5.06 26.65
CA VAL A 262 -20.80 -3.87 27.29
C VAL A 262 -21.80 -2.72 27.46
N ALA A 263 -22.78 -2.59 26.55
CA ALA A 263 -23.81 -1.57 26.64
C ALA A 263 -24.89 -1.87 27.70
N HIS A 264 -25.10 -3.15 28.06
CA HIS A 264 -26.19 -3.59 28.94
C HIS A 264 -25.77 -3.93 30.37
N PHE A 265 -24.55 -4.43 30.57
CA PHE A 265 -24.07 -4.86 31.89
C PHE A 265 -23.31 -3.74 32.62
N PRO A 266 -23.25 -3.77 33.97
CA PRO A 266 -22.47 -2.81 34.74
C PRO A 266 -20.98 -2.79 34.36
N PRO A 267 -20.30 -1.63 34.38
CA PRO A 267 -18.90 -1.52 33.95
C PRO A 267 -17.94 -2.52 34.62
N TYR A 268 -18.14 -2.82 35.91
CA TYR A 268 -17.29 -3.76 36.64
C TYR A 268 -17.43 -5.22 36.17
N GLN A 269 -18.54 -5.60 35.49
CA GLN A 269 -18.75 -6.95 34.98
C GLN A 269 -18.14 -7.19 33.59
N VAL A 270 -17.78 -6.12 32.88
CA VAL A 270 -17.42 -6.18 31.45
C VAL A 270 -15.99 -5.72 31.17
N GLU A 271 -15.10 -5.70 32.16
CA GLU A 271 -13.70 -5.30 31.99
C GLU A 271 -12.98 -6.18 30.96
N VAL A 272 -13.19 -7.50 31.02
CA VAL A 272 -12.60 -8.45 30.05
C VAL A 272 -13.17 -8.24 28.65
N PHE A 273 -14.47 -7.97 28.53
CA PHE A 273 -15.13 -7.74 27.24
C PHE A 273 -14.59 -6.47 26.58
N GLN A 274 -14.43 -5.38 27.33
CA GLN A 274 -13.83 -4.14 26.84
C GLN A 274 -12.38 -4.36 26.36
N ALA A 275 -11.60 -5.18 27.08
CA ALA A 275 -10.24 -5.51 26.68
C ALA A 275 -10.17 -6.32 25.38
N VAL A 276 -11.09 -7.28 25.19
CA VAL A 276 -11.23 -8.00 23.91
C VAL A 276 -11.60 -7.03 22.77
N LEU A 277 -12.54 -6.12 23.01
CA LEU A 277 -12.95 -5.12 22.02
C LEU A 277 -11.81 -4.15 21.65
N GLU A 278 -10.98 -3.72 22.61
CA GLU A 278 -9.83 -2.87 22.32
C GLU A 278 -8.80 -3.58 21.44
N GLN A 279 -8.59 -4.88 21.62
CA GLN A 279 -7.72 -5.67 20.75
C GLN A 279 -8.34 -5.85 19.35
N LEU A 280 -9.64 -6.13 19.27
CA LEU A 280 -10.36 -6.31 18.00
C LEU A 280 -10.43 -5.03 17.16
N ARG A 281 -10.47 -3.86 17.81
CA ARG A 281 -10.44 -2.54 17.16
C ARG A 281 -9.25 -2.38 16.20
N TRP A 282 -8.10 -2.94 16.58
CA TRP A 282 -6.84 -2.87 15.83
C TRP A 282 -6.47 -4.21 15.18
N PHE A 283 -7.41 -5.16 15.14
CA PHE A 283 -7.19 -6.50 14.58
C PHE A 283 -7.60 -6.52 13.10
N ALA A 284 -6.61 -6.46 12.21
CA ALA A 284 -6.82 -6.52 10.77
C ALA A 284 -7.89 -5.52 10.27
N GLY A 285 -8.51 -5.79 9.12
CA GLY A 285 -9.72 -5.11 8.66
C GLY A 285 -10.99 -5.99 8.74
N PRO A 286 -12.18 -5.40 8.49
CA PRO A 286 -13.45 -6.12 8.50
C PRO A 286 -13.45 -7.39 7.63
N GLN A 287 -12.80 -7.37 6.47
CA GLN A 287 -12.70 -8.49 5.55
C GLN A 287 -12.07 -9.74 6.19
N ILE A 288 -11.10 -9.55 7.07
CA ILE A 288 -10.46 -10.62 7.84
C ILE A 288 -11.33 -10.98 9.04
N ARG A 289 -11.79 -9.99 9.83
CA ARG A 289 -12.61 -10.25 11.03
C ARG A 289 -13.91 -10.98 10.74
N ASN A 290 -14.51 -10.74 9.57
CA ASN A 290 -15.76 -11.38 9.11
C ASN A 290 -15.63 -12.89 8.87
N VAL A 291 -14.40 -13.40 8.67
CA VAL A 291 -14.16 -14.80 8.31
C VAL A 291 -13.21 -15.51 9.28
N ALA A 292 -12.27 -14.79 9.88
CA ALA A 292 -11.39 -15.31 10.92
C ALA A 292 -12.23 -15.75 12.12
N ALA A 293 -12.00 -16.98 12.58
CA ALA A 293 -12.75 -17.56 13.70
C ALA A 293 -11.99 -17.45 15.01
N LEU A 294 -12.72 -17.28 16.12
CA LEU A 294 -12.15 -17.22 17.47
C LEU A 294 -11.27 -18.44 17.78
N GLY A 295 -11.79 -19.65 17.52
CA GLY A 295 -11.03 -20.88 17.70
C GLY A 295 -9.82 -20.98 16.77
N GLY A 296 -9.92 -20.45 15.55
CA GLY A 296 -8.79 -20.38 14.61
C GLY A 296 -7.64 -19.53 15.15
N ASN A 297 -7.94 -18.36 15.73
CA ASN A 297 -6.93 -17.50 16.35
C ASN A 297 -6.23 -18.19 17.53
N ILE A 298 -7.01 -18.86 18.40
CA ILE A 298 -6.46 -19.57 19.57
C ILE A 298 -5.60 -20.77 19.14
N MET A 299 -6.14 -21.64 18.27
CA MET A 299 -5.47 -22.88 17.87
C MET A 299 -4.25 -22.65 16.97
N THR A 300 -4.17 -21.50 16.30
CA THR A 300 -2.96 -21.12 15.54
C THR A 300 -1.77 -20.93 16.48
N ALA A 301 -2.00 -20.51 17.73
CA ALA A 301 -0.97 -20.31 18.75
C ALA A 301 0.20 -19.46 18.23
N SER A 302 -0.13 -18.40 17.48
CA SER A 302 0.86 -17.44 17.01
C SER A 302 1.44 -16.68 18.22
N PRO A 303 2.78 -16.53 18.34
CA PRO A 303 3.41 -15.78 19.44
C PRO A 303 3.00 -14.31 19.54
N ILE A 304 2.40 -13.78 18.47
CA ILE A 304 1.97 -12.37 18.30
C ILE A 304 0.44 -12.25 18.23
N SER A 305 -0.29 -13.27 18.69
CA SER A 305 -1.75 -13.20 18.77
C SER A 305 -2.19 -12.10 19.72
N ASP A 306 -3.09 -11.22 19.26
CA ASP A 306 -3.66 -10.16 20.09
C ASP A 306 -4.71 -10.66 21.11
N LEU A 307 -5.38 -11.80 20.87
CA LEU A 307 -6.45 -12.30 21.76
C LEU A 307 -5.95 -13.31 22.80
N ASN A 308 -5.04 -14.22 22.44
CA ASN A 308 -4.51 -15.23 23.38
C ASN A 308 -3.99 -14.65 24.71
N PRO A 309 -3.23 -13.54 24.75
CA PRO A 309 -2.83 -12.93 26.03
C PRO A 309 -4.01 -12.47 26.89
N VAL A 310 -5.07 -11.95 26.27
CA VAL A 310 -6.30 -11.53 26.97
C VAL A 310 -7.07 -12.73 27.50
N LEU A 311 -7.24 -13.77 26.68
CA LEU A 311 -7.96 -14.98 27.03
C LEU A 311 -7.24 -15.79 28.13
N MET A 312 -5.90 -15.79 28.10
CA MET A 312 -5.07 -16.41 29.14
C MET A 312 -5.15 -15.60 30.45
N ALA A 313 -4.95 -14.28 30.41
CA ALA A 313 -4.98 -13.46 31.62
C ALA A 313 -6.35 -13.47 32.32
N SER A 314 -7.44 -13.62 31.56
CA SER A 314 -8.81 -13.77 32.09
C SER A 314 -9.16 -15.19 32.55
N GLY A 315 -8.32 -16.19 32.27
CA GLY A 315 -8.62 -17.59 32.58
C GLY A 315 -9.83 -18.14 31.83
N SER A 316 -10.05 -17.68 30.59
CA SER A 316 -11.19 -18.06 29.75
C SER A 316 -11.32 -19.59 29.63
N LYS A 317 -12.55 -20.11 29.69
CA LYS A 317 -12.80 -21.56 29.67
C LYS A 317 -12.86 -22.08 28.24
N LEU A 318 -12.12 -23.14 27.96
CA LEU A 318 -12.05 -23.82 26.67
C LEU A 318 -12.70 -25.19 26.78
N THR A 319 -13.67 -25.46 25.92
CA THR A 319 -14.36 -26.76 25.88
C THR A 319 -13.85 -27.58 24.70
N LEU A 320 -13.32 -28.76 25.01
CA LEU A 320 -12.68 -29.67 24.05
C LEU A 320 -13.50 -30.97 23.93
N VAL A 321 -13.59 -31.47 22.70
CA VAL A 321 -14.28 -32.74 22.38
C VAL A 321 -13.40 -33.65 21.54
N SER A 322 -13.50 -34.96 21.83
CA SER A 322 -13.02 -36.04 20.98
C SER A 322 -14.01 -37.22 21.05
N ASN A 323 -13.74 -38.33 20.35
CA ASN A 323 -14.67 -39.45 20.30
C ASN A 323 -14.99 -39.99 21.71
N GLY A 324 -16.23 -39.79 22.17
CA GLY A 324 -16.73 -40.22 23.48
C GLY A 324 -16.18 -39.47 24.69
N LYS A 325 -15.48 -38.34 24.53
CA LYS A 325 -14.89 -37.57 25.64
C LYS A 325 -15.12 -36.07 25.50
N HIS A 326 -15.50 -35.44 26.61
CA HIS A 326 -15.70 -34.01 26.75
C HIS A 326 -14.89 -33.51 27.94
N ARG A 327 -14.14 -32.42 27.78
CA ARG A 327 -13.44 -31.77 28.91
C ARG A 327 -13.40 -30.26 28.75
N THR A 328 -13.51 -29.57 29.87
CA THR A 328 -13.35 -28.12 29.95
C THR A 328 -12.07 -27.81 30.71
N ILE A 329 -11.26 -26.91 30.17
CA ILE A 329 -10.02 -26.44 30.79
C ILE A 329 -10.05 -24.91 30.87
N ARG A 330 -9.28 -24.32 31.77
CA ARG A 330 -9.02 -22.87 31.76
C ARG A 330 -7.77 -22.60 30.92
N MET A 331 -7.77 -21.52 30.14
CA MET A 331 -6.56 -21.11 29.44
C MET A 331 -5.56 -20.51 30.44
N ASP A 332 -4.38 -21.11 30.52
CA ASP A 332 -3.26 -20.69 31.37
C ASP A 332 -1.93 -20.81 30.60
N GLU A 333 -0.80 -20.60 31.27
CA GLU A 333 0.53 -20.71 30.67
C GLU A 333 0.85 -22.12 30.15
N LYS A 334 0.20 -23.17 30.69
CA LYS A 334 0.41 -24.56 30.31
C LYS A 334 -0.36 -24.95 29.06
N PHE A 335 -1.35 -24.13 28.66
CA PHE A 335 -2.10 -24.35 27.44
C PHE A 335 -1.21 -24.30 26.19
N PHE A 336 -0.26 -23.35 26.13
CA PHE A 336 0.69 -23.20 25.02
C PHE A 336 2.01 -23.90 25.34
N THR A 337 2.17 -25.12 24.84
CA THR A 337 3.28 -26.01 25.18
C THR A 337 4.57 -25.74 24.38
N GLY A 338 4.52 -24.84 23.40
CA GLY A 338 5.66 -24.45 22.57
C GLY A 338 5.24 -23.63 21.34
N TYR A 339 6.20 -23.30 20.46
CA TYR A 339 5.95 -22.50 19.25
C TYR A 339 4.85 -23.13 18.39
N ARG A 340 3.73 -22.41 18.22
CA ARG A 340 2.53 -22.85 17.47
C ARG A 340 1.96 -24.20 17.94
N LYS A 341 2.10 -24.53 19.24
CA LYS A 341 1.59 -25.77 19.85
C LYS A 341 0.66 -25.47 21.02
N THR A 342 -0.33 -26.35 21.20
CA THR A 342 -1.28 -26.31 22.32
C THR A 342 -1.30 -27.65 23.05
N ILE A 343 -2.03 -27.74 24.16
CA ILE A 343 -2.23 -28.98 24.94
C ILE A 343 -3.21 -29.98 24.29
N LEU A 344 -3.86 -29.61 23.17
CA LEU A 344 -4.83 -30.47 22.50
C LEU A 344 -4.15 -31.70 21.91
N LYS A 345 -4.81 -32.85 22.07
CA LYS A 345 -4.42 -34.09 21.36
C LYS A 345 -4.81 -33.99 19.88
N PRO A 346 -4.14 -34.70 18.96
CA PRO A 346 -4.44 -34.63 17.52
C PRO A 346 -5.90 -34.90 17.12
N GLN A 347 -6.62 -35.70 17.91
CA GLN A 347 -8.03 -36.04 17.71
C GLN A 347 -9.02 -35.13 18.46
N GLU A 348 -8.53 -34.19 19.28
CA GLU A 348 -9.35 -33.23 20.01
C GLU A 348 -9.63 -31.98 19.16
N ILE A 349 -10.78 -31.38 19.43
CA ILE A 349 -11.27 -30.18 18.75
C ILE A 349 -11.76 -29.20 19.80
N LEU A 350 -11.44 -27.92 19.64
CA LEU A 350 -12.05 -26.83 20.40
C LEU A 350 -13.46 -26.57 19.88
N ILE A 351 -14.49 -26.74 20.72
CA ILE A 351 -15.88 -26.51 20.33
C ILE A 351 -16.39 -25.13 20.76
N SER A 352 -15.93 -24.61 21.91
CA SER A 352 -16.38 -23.32 22.42
C SER A 352 -15.36 -22.68 23.38
N VAL A 353 -15.46 -21.37 23.52
CA VAL A 353 -14.69 -20.52 24.42
C VAL A 353 -15.67 -19.70 25.24
N GLU A 354 -15.54 -19.71 26.56
CA GLU A 354 -16.33 -18.88 27.48
C GLU A 354 -15.46 -17.76 28.02
N ILE A 355 -15.78 -16.54 27.60
CA ILE A 355 -15.13 -15.31 28.05
C ILE A 355 -15.87 -14.85 29.31
N PRO A 356 -15.19 -14.74 30.46
CA PRO A 356 -15.85 -14.54 31.74
C PRO A 356 -16.31 -13.09 31.94
N PHE A 357 -17.37 -12.90 32.72
CA PHE A 357 -17.63 -11.63 33.40
C PHE A 357 -16.50 -11.36 34.41
N SER A 358 -16.13 -10.09 34.55
CA SER A 358 -15.26 -9.66 35.65
C SER A 358 -16.04 -9.51 36.96
N ARG A 359 -15.33 -9.68 38.08
CA ARG A 359 -15.89 -9.56 39.43
C ARG A 359 -15.76 -8.14 39.98
N GLU A 360 -16.49 -7.85 41.04
CA GLU A 360 -16.25 -6.61 41.79
C GLU A 360 -14.84 -6.62 42.40
N GLY A 361 -14.14 -5.49 42.33
CA GLY A 361 -12.72 -5.40 42.68
C GLY A 361 -11.77 -6.04 41.67
N GLU A 362 -12.27 -6.53 40.53
CA GLU A 362 -11.45 -7.01 39.41
C GLU A 362 -11.29 -5.91 38.36
N TYR A 363 -10.06 -5.73 37.87
CA TYR A 363 -9.76 -4.79 36.80
C TYR A 363 -8.94 -5.45 35.71
N PHE A 364 -9.18 -5.04 34.46
CA PHE A 364 -8.53 -5.61 33.30
C PHE A 364 -8.07 -4.52 32.32
N SER A 365 -6.98 -4.76 31.61
CA SER A 365 -6.60 -3.96 30.44
C SER A 365 -5.85 -4.80 29.41
N ALA A 366 -5.98 -4.42 28.14
CA ALA A 366 -5.19 -4.98 27.05
C ALA A 366 -4.45 -3.87 26.32
N PHE A 367 -3.25 -4.19 25.83
CA PHE A 367 -2.43 -3.25 25.07
C PHE A 367 -1.83 -3.92 23.84
N LYS A 368 -1.66 -3.11 22.79
CA LYS A 368 -0.99 -3.47 21.54
C LYS A 368 -0.11 -2.32 21.07
N GLN A 369 1.09 -2.64 20.63
CA GLN A 369 1.94 -1.73 19.85
C GLN A 369 2.40 -2.45 18.59
N ALA A 370 2.24 -1.78 17.45
CA ALA A 370 2.65 -2.24 16.13
C ALA A 370 3.36 -1.08 15.37
N SER A 371 3.80 -1.30 14.13
CA SER A 371 4.44 -0.26 13.30
C SER A 371 3.41 0.71 12.69
N ARG A 372 2.19 0.23 12.46
CA ARG A 372 0.98 1.00 12.14
C ARG A 372 -0.13 0.65 13.14
N ARG A 373 -1.06 1.57 13.40
CA ARG A 373 -2.18 1.31 14.32
C ARG A 373 -3.13 0.24 13.78
N GLU A 374 -3.59 0.42 12.54
CA GLU A 374 -4.59 -0.43 11.90
C GLU A 374 -3.91 -1.54 11.06
N ASP A 375 -4.52 -2.72 11.02
CA ASP A 375 -4.12 -3.85 10.14
C ASP A 375 -2.61 -4.17 10.16
N ASP A 376 -2.06 -4.35 11.37
CA ASP A 376 -0.63 -4.67 11.54
C ASP A 376 -0.41 -5.73 12.63
N ILE A 377 0.71 -6.43 12.49
CA ILE A 377 1.20 -7.42 13.44
C ILE A 377 1.73 -6.70 14.69
N ALA A 378 1.38 -7.22 15.87
CA ALA A 378 1.92 -6.70 17.12
C ALA A 378 3.44 -6.90 17.22
N ILE A 379 4.16 -5.84 17.60
CA ILE A 379 5.54 -5.91 18.08
C ILE A 379 5.53 -6.43 19.52
N VAL A 380 4.62 -5.89 20.35
CA VAL A 380 4.28 -6.38 21.69
C VAL A 380 2.78 -6.24 21.90
N THR A 381 2.15 -7.25 22.48
CA THR A 381 0.76 -7.21 22.94
C THR A 381 0.61 -7.97 24.26
N CYS A 382 -0.34 -7.55 25.11
CA CYS A 382 -0.59 -8.18 26.40
C CYS A 382 -2.05 -8.04 26.85
N GLY A 383 -2.45 -8.92 27.78
CA GLY A 383 -3.62 -8.77 28.65
C GLY A 383 -3.14 -8.78 30.10
N MET A 384 -3.68 -7.90 30.93
CA MET A 384 -3.32 -7.75 32.34
C MET A 384 -4.59 -7.73 33.18
N ARG A 385 -4.58 -8.49 34.27
CA ARG A 385 -5.69 -8.65 35.22
C ARG A 385 -5.19 -8.45 36.64
N VAL A 386 -6.00 -7.82 37.48
CA VAL A 386 -5.75 -7.72 38.92
C VAL A 386 -7.06 -7.89 39.68
N GLN A 387 -7.00 -8.58 40.82
CA GLN A 387 -8.11 -8.78 41.75
C GLN A 387 -7.70 -8.28 43.13
N PHE A 388 -8.54 -7.43 43.72
CA PHE A 388 -8.35 -6.89 45.06
C PHE A 388 -9.17 -7.66 46.10
N GLN A 389 -8.65 -7.73 47.33
CA GLN A 389 -9.44 -8.13 48.49
C GLN A 389 -10.52 -7.07 48.75
N GLU A 390 -11.72 -7.54 49.06
CA GLU A 390 -12.91 -6.70 49.22
C GLU A 390 -12.67 -5.48 50.14
N GLY A 391 -12.94 -4.28 49.61
CA GLY A 391 -12.78 -3.02 50.33
C GLY A 391 -11.34 -2.57 50.60
N THR A 392 -10.32 -3.20 49.98
CA THR A 392 -8.91 -2.86 50.20
C THR A 392 -8.12 -2.65 48.90
N ASN A 393 -6.96 -2.02 49.01
CA ASN A 393 -5.97 -1.90 47.91
C ASN A 393 -4.96 -3.07 47.89
N ARG A 394 -5.29 -4.20 48.55
CA ARG A 394 -4.42 -5.38 48.65
C ARG A 394 -4.82 -6.43 47.63
N LEU A 395 -3.81 -7.05 47.02
CA LEU A 395 -4.00 -8.08 46.01
C LEU A 395 -4.50 -9.39 46.65
N GLU A 396 -5.45 -10.06 46.01
CA GLU A 396 -6.01 -11.35 46.49
C GLU A 396 -5.04 -12.52 46.23
N GLU A 397 -4.40 -12.56 45.06
CA GLU A 397 -3.69 -13.77 44.57
C GLU A 397 -2.18 -13.58 44.31
N ILE A 398 -1.61 -12.37 44.49
CA ILE A 398 -0.21 -12.09 44.11
C ILE A 398 0.69 -11.87 45.33
N ASN A 399 1.76 -12.67 45.38
CA ASN A 399 2.85 -12.55 46.34
C ASN A 399 4.12 -12.14 45.59
N VAL A 400 4.50 -10.86 45.63
CA VAL A 400 5.68 -10.34 44.91
C VAL A 400 6.89 -10.45 45.84
N GLY A 401 7.83 -11.35 45.53
CA GLY A 401 9.05 -11.55 46.35
C GLY A 401 8.78 -12.02 47.79
N GLY A 402 7.67 -12.73 48.03
CA GLY A 402 7.28 -13.21 49.37
C GLY A 402 6.61 -12.16 50.27
N ARG A 403 6.22 -11.00 49.72
CA ARG A 403 5.44 -9.96 50.42
C ARG A 403 4.10 -9.68 49.71
N ILE A 404 3.05 -9.50 50.51
CA ILE A 404 1.76 -8.94 50.04
C ILE A 404 1.94 -7.42 49.95
N LEU A 405 1.99 -6.90 48.73
CA LEU A 405 2.15 -5.47 48.46
C LEU A 405 0.80 -4.82 48.14
N GLU A 406 0.61 -3.58 48.60
CA GLU A 406 -0.51 -2.73 48.22
C GLU A 406 -0.25 -2.08 46.85
N TRP A 407 -1.30 -1.71 46.13
CA TRP A 407 -1.20 -1.05 44.81
C TRP A 407 -0.66 0.39 44.91
N LYS A 408 0.64 0.50 45.18
CA LYS A 408 1.41 1.72 45.41
C LYS A 408 2.69 1.72 44.58
N GLU A 409 3.45 2.81 44.64
CA GLU A 409 4.66 3.00 43.84
C GLU A 409 5.72 1.90 44.07
N ASP A 410 5.85 1.40 45.30
CA ASP A 410 6.79 0.31 45.62
C ASP A 410 6.47 -0.98 44.83
N LEU A 411 5.16 -1.30 44.65
CA LEU A 411 4.73 -2.42 43.80
C LEU A 411 5.10 -2.16 42.34
N LEU A 412 4.89 -0.94 41.85
CA LEU A 412 5.22 -0.58 40.48
C LEU A 412 6.72 -0.81 40.20
N GLN A 413 7.59 -0.30 41.08
CA GLN A 413 9.03 -0.41 40.93
C GLN A 413 9.50 -1.87 40.97
N GLU A 414 9.01 -2.65 41.94
CA GLU A 414 9.40 -4.04 42.09
C GLU A 414 8.87 -4.91 40.94
N ALA A 415 7.62 -4.70 40.50
CA ALA A 415 7.07 -5.39 39.34
C ALA A 415 7.84 -5.03 38.07
N CYS A 416 8.25 -3.77 37.87
CA CYS A 416 9.08 -3.40 36.72
C CYS A 416 10.45 -4.10 36.76
N ARG A 417 11.08 -4.20 37.94
CA ARG A 417 12.35 -4.90 38.11
C ARG A 417 12.22 -6.38 37.74
N LEU A 418 11.20 -7.05 38.29
CA LEU A 418 10.94 -8.47 38.03
C LEU A 418 10.59 -8.73 36.57
N LEU A 419 9.74 -7.91 35.95
CA LEU A 419 9.40 -8.02 34.54
C LEU A 419 10.63 -7.83 33.64
N ALA A 420 11.54 -6.91 33.99
CA ALA A 420 12.77 -6.70 33.23
C ALA A 420 13.75 -7.88 33.32
N GLU A 421 13.75 -8.60 34.44
CA GLU A 421 14.54 -9.81 34.67
C GLU A 421 13.92 -11.05 33.98
N GLU A 422 12.61 -11.24 34.12
CA GLU A 422 11.88 -12.39 33.57
C GLU A 422 11.75 -12.32 32.04
N MET A 423 11.39 -11.16 31.49
CA MET A 423 11.18 -10.95 30.05
C MET A 423 12.46 -10.49 29.33
N ASN A 424 13.60 -11.10 29.68
CA ASN A 424 14.86 -10.80 29.04
C ASN A 424 14.94 -11.43 27.64
N LEU A 425 15.37 -10.65 26.65
CA LEU A 425 15.48 -11.09 25.25
C LEU A 425 16.95 -11.04 24.81
N SER A 426 17.41 -12.11 24.16
CA SER A 426 18.74 -12.13 23.53
C SER A 426 18.84 -11.04 22.45
N PRO A 427 20.03 -10.42 22.23
CA PRO A 427 20.26 -9.51 21.10
C PRO A 427 19.91 -10.12 19.73
N SER A 428 19.96 -11.45 19.62
CA SER A 428 19.63 -12.21 18.39
C SER A 428 18.16 -12.63 18.28
N ALA A 429 17.28 -12.17 19.18
CA ALA A 429 15.88 -12.57 19.19
C ALA A 429 15.17 -12.23 17.86
N PRO A 430 14.43 -13.18 17.24
CA PRO A 430 13.68 -12.92 16.04
C PRO A 430 12.76 -11.71 16.16
N GLY A 431 12.67 -10.92 15.09
CA GLY A 431 11.95 -9.64 15.05
C GLY A 431 12.78 -8.42 15.48
N GLY A 432 13.98 -8.61 16.04
CA GLY A 432 14.87 -7.50 16.42
C GLY A 432 14.24 -6.58 17.47
N MET A 433 14.52 -5.26 17.39
CA MET A 433 13.93 -4.23 18.25
C MET A 433 13.94 -4.58 19.75
N VAL A 434 15.02 -5.22 20.21
CA VAL A 434 15.07 -5.85 21.54
C VAL A 434 14.83 -4.83 22.65
N ASP A 435 15.52 -3.70 22.62
CA ASP A 435 15.36 -2.65 23.63
C ASP A 435 13.96 -2.02 23.61
N PHE A 436 13.40 -1.83 22.41
CA PHE A 436 12.05 -1.31 22.25
C PHE A 436 11.01 -2.27 22.83
N ARG A 437 11.10 -3.57 22.52
CA ARG A 437 10.20 -4.60 23.06
C ARG A 437 10.27 -4.68 24.59
N ARG A 438 11.48 -4.69 25.16
CA ARG A 438 11.69 -4.70 26.62
C ARG A 438 11.07 -3.46 27.28
N THR A 439 11.27 -2.29 26.68
CA THR A 439 10.70 -1.02 27.17
C THR A 439 9.17 -1.02 27.11
N LEU A 440 8.57 -1.59 26.06
CA LEU A 440 7.11 -1.67 25.91
C LEU A 440 6.45 -2.52 26.99
N VAL A 441 7.05 -3.64 27.39
CA VAL A 441 6.53 -4.48 28.48
C VAL A 441 6.36 -3.66 29.77
N LEU A 442 7.41 -2.92 30.16
CA LEU A 442 7.38 -2.05 31.34
C LEU A 442 6.40 -0.90 31.16
N SER A 443 6.36 -0.30 29.97
CA SER A 443 5.47 0.83 29.65
C SER A 443 3.99 0.43 29.70
N PHE A 444 3.65 -0.78 29.25
CA PHE A 444 2.29 -1.32 29.35
C PHE A 444 1.90 -1.62 30.79
N PHE A 445 2.80 -2.19 31.59
CA PHE A 445 2.53 -2.39 33.02
C PHE A 445 2.33 -1.05 33.73
N PHE A 446 3.14 -0.03 33.42
CA PHE A 446 2.94 1.31 33.96
C PHE A 446 1.57 1.91 33.57
N LYS A 447 1.14 1.74 32.31
CA LYS A 447 -0.21 2.15 31.89
C LYS A 447 -1.30 1.40 32.63
N PHE A 448 -1.14 0.09 32.83
CA PHE A 448 -2.08 -0.72 33.61
C PHE A 448 -2.15 -0.23 35.06
N TYR A 449 -1.00 -0.02 35.71
CA TYR A 449 -0.90 0.52 37.06
C TYR A 449 -1.68 1.82 37.23
N LEU A 450 -1.48 2.79 36.33
CA LEU A 450 -2.20 4.07 36.36
C LEU A 450 -3.70 3.91 36.06
N THR A 451 -4.08 2.98 35.18
CA THR A 451 -5.48 2.72 34.84
C THR A 451 -6.24 2.13 36.03
N VAL A 452 -5.64 1.18 36.75
CA VAL A 452 -6.21 0.60 37.97
C VAL A 452 -6.28 1.65 39.08
N LEU A 453 -5.24 2.47 39.26
CA LEU A 453 -5.28 3.61 40.20
C LEU A 453 -6.45 4.55 39.87
N GLN A 454 -6.70 4.80 38.59
CA GLN A 454 -7.79 5.67 38.15
C GLN A 454 -9.17 5.11 38.50
N LYS A 455 -9.35 3.80 38.31
CA LYS A 455 -10.63 3.13 38.54
C LYS A 455 -10.89 2.83 40.03
N HIS A 456 -9.84 2.64 40.82
CA HIS A 456 -9.93 2.14 42.20
C HIS A 456 -9.63 3.19 43.28
N ILE A 457 -8.72 4.14 43.05
CA ILE A 457 -8.17 5.01 44.12
C ILE A 457 -8.33 6.52 43.85
N LEU A 458 -7.98 7.02 42.66
CA LEU A 458 -7.88 8.46 42.37
C LEU A 458 -8.55 8.84 41.04
N PRO A 459 -9.29 9.96 40.97
CA PRO A 459 -9.85 10.41 39.70
C PRO A 459 -8.80 11.18 38.88
N ILE A 460 -8.27 10.52 37.84
CA ILE A 460 -7.73 11.07 36.58
C ILE A 460 -6.19 11.18 36.46
N PHE A 461 -5.65 10.48 35.45
CA PHE A 461 -4.31 10.71 34.87
C PHE A 461 -4.41 10.84 33.34
N PHE A 462 -3.86 11.89 32.74
CA PHE A 462 -3.83 12.05 31.25
C PHE A 462 -3.07 10.92 30.50
N ALA A 463 -2.27 10.13 31.22
CA ALA A 463 -1.48 9.02 30.68
C ALA A 463 -2.33 7.84 30.20
N THR A 464 -3.52 7.66 30.79
CA THR A 464 -4.41 6.51 30.58
C THR A 464 -5.44 6.75 29.48
N GLU A 465 -5.49 7.96 28.90
CA GLU A 465 -6.42 8.26 27.81
C GLU A 465 -6.16 7.34 26.60
N LEU A 466 -7.21 6.57 26.26
CA LEU A 466 -7.28 5.75 25.06
C LEU A 466 -7.12 6.62 23.80
N PHE A 467 -6.68 6.00 22.71
CA PHE A 467 -6.61 6.68 21.43
C PHE A 467 -8.04 6.99 20.94
N ASN A 468 -8.31 8.28 20.76
CA ASN A 468 -9.48 8.77 20.05
C ASN A 468 -9.03 9.64 18.87
N LYS A 469 -9.76 9.56 17.77
CA LYS A 469 -9.46 10.31 16.55
C LYS A 469 -10.36 11.53 16.50
N ASP A 470 -9.78 12.71 16.26
CA ASP A 470 -10.56 13.91 16.02
C ASP A 470 -11.31 13.81 14.67
N PRO A 471 -12.53 14.38 14.55
CA PRO A 471 -13.24 14.44 13.29
C PRO A 471 -12.39 15.05 12.17
N VAL A 472 -12.36 14.39 11.01
CA VAL A 472 -11.55 14.84 9.87
C VAL A 472 -12.14 16.11 9.25
N SER A 473 -11.33 17.16 9.13
CA SER A 473 -11.67 18.39 8.42
C SER A 473 -10.70 18.64 7.28
N ASN A 474 -11.22 18.78 6.06
CA ASN A 474 -10.44 18.91 4.84
C ASN A 474 -10.89 20.16 4.07
N VAL A 475 -9.94 20.94 3.58
CA VAL A 475 -10.20 22.05 2.66
C VAL A 475 -9.18 21.98 1.53
N GLN A 476 -9.64 22.07 0.29
CA GLN A 476 -8.78 22.21 -0.88
C GLN A 476 -9.10 23.54 -1.54
N LEU A 477 -8.08 24.34 -1.85
CA LEU A 477 -8.24 25.66 -2.46
C LEU A 477 -7.56 25.66 -3.82
N PHE A 478 -8.25 26.14 -4.84
CA PHE A 478 -7.70 26.35 -6.17
C PHE A 478 -8.32 27.57 -6.85
N GLN A 479 -7.71 28.00 -7.95
CA GLN A 479 -8.16 29.14 -8.72
C GLN A 479 -9.19 28.69 -9.76
N GLU A 480 -10.31 29.39 -9.82
CA GLU A 480 -11.34 29.23 -10.84
C GLU A 480 -10.84 29.72 -12.21
N VAL A 481 -11.35 29.12 -13.28
CA VAL A 481 -11.03 29.55 -14.65
C VAL A 481 -11.66 30.92 -14.96
N PRO A 482 -11.15 31.67 -15.96
CA PRO A 482 -11.76 32.93 -16.38
C PRO A 482 -13.25 32.78 -16.75
N ASN A 483 -14.09 33.76 -16.38
CA ASN A 483 -15.54 33.73 -16.63
C ASN A 483 -15.91 33.60 -18.12
N GLU A 484 -15.05 34.10 -19.01
CA GLU A 484 -15.24 34.07 -20.47
C GLU A 484 -14.74 32.78 -21.12
N GLN A 485 -14.09 31.89 -20.35
CA GLN A 485 -13.59 30.62 -20.87
C GLN A 485 -14.78 29.72 -21.28
N SER A 486 -14.75 29.23 -22.53
CA SER A 486 -15.75 28.30 -23.05
C SER A 486 -15.97 27.10 -22.10
N ILE A 487 -17.20 26.60 -22.06
CA ILE A 487 -17.53 25.37 -21.31
C ILE A 487 -16.81 24.14 -21.88
N ASP A 488 -16.52 24.14 -23.18
CA ASP A 488 -15.80 23.06 -23.85
C ASP A 488 -14.29 23.15 -23.64
N ASP A 489 -13.77 24.33 -23.26
CA ASP A 489 -12.38 24.48 -22.83
C ASP A 489 -12.24 23.99 -21.38
N MET A 490 -11.76 22.76 -21.25
CA MET A 490 -11.59 22.08 -19.97
C MET A 490 -10.25 22.37 -19.29
N VAL A 491 -9.33 23.14 -19.88
CA VAL A 491 -8.03 23.44 -19.25
C VAL A 491 -8.24 24.31 -18.01
N GLY A 492 -7.67 23.89 -16.88
CA GLY A 492 -7.86 24.55 -15.58
C GLY A 492 -9.12 24.14 -14.81
N ARG A 493 -10.03 23.37 -15.43
CA ARG A 493 -11.23 22.84 -14.75
C ARG A 493 -10.94 21.49 -14.06
N PRO A 494 -11.63 21.16 -12.96
CA PRO A 494 -11.43 19.90 -12.22
C PRO A 494 -12.15 18.72 -12.90
N LEU A 495 -11.77 18.42 -14.15
CA LEU A 495 -12.34 17.30 -14.90
C LEU A 495 -11.98 15.97 -14.22
N MET A 496 -12.98 15.12 -14.01
CA MET A 496 -12.81 13.76 -13.50
C MET A 496 -11.86 12.97 -14.41
N HIS A 497 -11.01 12.15 -13.80
CA HIS A 497 -10.17 11.21 -14.56
C HIS A 497 -11.02 10.37 -15.54
N LEU A 498 -10.64 10.34 -16.82
CA LEU A 498 -11.47 9.76 -17.89
C LEU A 498 -11.72 8.25 -17.75
N SER A 499 -10.91 7.55 -16.94
CA SER A 499 -11.15 6.14 -16.63
C SER A 499 -11.77 5.90 -15.25
N ALA A 500 -12.03 6.94 -14.43
CA ALA A 500 -12.50 6.77 -13.05
C ALA A 500 -13.78 5.93 -12.94
N ALA A 501 -14.76 6.17 -13.82
CA ALA A 501 -15.98 5.36 -13.88
C ALA A 501 -15.69 3.88 -14.17
N LYS A 502 -14.82 3.61 -15.15
CA LYS A 502 -14.38 2.24 -15.52
C LYS A 502 -13.57 1.58 -14.40
N GLN A 503 -12.77 2.35 -13.68
CA GLN A 503 -12.00 1.88 -12.53
C GLN A 503 -12.93 1.55 -11.35
N ALA A 504 -13.98 2.34 -11.15
CA ALA A 504 -14.98 2.09 -10.12
C ALA A 504 -15.90 0.90 -10.43
N SER A 505 -16.12 0.59 -11.71
CA SER A 505 -16.95 -0.55 -12.15
C SER A 505 -16.19 -1.85 -12.40
N GLY A 506 -14.86 -1.85 -12.37
CA GLY A 506 -14.03 -3.01 -12.74
C GLY A 506 -13.84 -3.21 -14.25
N GLU A 507 -14.34 -2.29 -15.08
CA GLU A 507 -14.23 -2.38 -16.56
C GLU A 507 -12.90 -1.86 -17.11
N ALA A 508 -12.07 -1.23 -16.27
CA ALA A 508 -10.74 -0.77 -16.64
C ALA A 508 -9.76 -1.95 -16.72
N VAL A 509 -9.50 -2.44 -17.93
CA VAL A 509 -8.55 -3.55 -18.19
C VAL A 509 -7.09 -3.16 -17.86
N TYR A 510 -6.47 -3.82 -16.90
CA TYR A 510 -5.03 -3.83 -16.63
C TYR A 510 -4.34 -5.00 -17.36
N CYS A 511 -3.04 -5.20 -17.17
CA CYS A 511 -2.28 -6.16 -17.99
C CYS A 511 -2.78 -7.61 -17.82
N ASP A 512 -2.98 -8.07 -16.57
CA ASP A 512 -3.45 -9.44 -16.28
C ASP A 512 -4.96 -9.63 -16.53
N ASP A 513 -5.72 -8.54 -16.69
CA ASP A 513 -7.14 -8.62 -17.04
C ASP A 513 -7.36 -8.94 -18.53
N ILE A 514 -6.31 -8.89 -19.35
CA ILE A 514 -6.37 -9.30 -20.75
C ILE A 514 -6.72 -10.79 -20.79
N PRO A 515 -7.76 -11.20 -21.53
CA PRO A 515 -8.12 -12.61 -21.65
C PRO A 515 -6.95 -13.46 -22.18
N SER A 516 -6.77 -14.65 -21.61
CA SER A 516 -5.72 -15.57 -22.05
C SER A 516 -5.99 -16.14 -23.44
N TYR A 517 -4.93 -16.34 -24.22
CA TYR A 517 -4.99 -17.15 -25.44
C TYR A 517 -5.15 -18.63 -25.10
N THR A 518 -5.73 -19.43 -26.01
CA THR A 518 -5.98 -20.86 -25.77
C THR A 518 -4.70 -21.67 -25.54
N ASN A 519 -3.59 -21.28 -26.16
CA ASN A 519 -2.27 -21.91 -26.00
C ASN A 519 -1.29 -21.06 -25.14
N GLU A 520 -1.81 -20.13 -24.34
CA GLU A 520 -0.98 -19.29 -23.47
C GLU A 520 -0.37 -20.10 -22.33
N LEU A 521 0.90 -19.85 -22.03
CA LEU A 521 1.64 -20.45 -20.92
C LEU A 521 1.88 -19.45 -19.79
N TYR A 522 2.00 -19.97 -18.58
CA TYR A 522 2.33 -19.19 -17.39
C TYR A 522 3.79 -19.41 -17.00
N LEU A 523 4.45 -18.31 -16.64
CA LEU A 523 5.85 -18.28 -16.25
C LEU A 523 6.01 -17.95 -14.76
N THR A 524 6.89 -18.69 -14.07
CA THR A 524 7.37 -18.34 -12.72
C THR A 524 8.88 -18.28 -12.69
N LEU A 525 9.43 -17.23 -12.08
CA LEU A 525 10.87 -17.02 -11.98
C LEU A 525 11.51 -17.98 -10.96
N VAL A 526 12.74 -18.37 -11.24
CA VAL A 526 13.62 -19.05 -10.29
C VAL A 526 14.75 -18.09 -9.95
N THR A 527 14.78 -17.61 -8.70
CA THR A 527 15.71 -16.57 -8.24
C THR A 527 16.73 -17.09 -7.25
N SER A 528 17.86 -16.40 -7.16
CA SER A 528 18.89 -16.68 -6.17
C SER A 528 18.37 -16.59 -4.73
N SER A 529 18.74 -17.58 -3.92
CA SER A 529 18.58 -17.56 -2.46
C SER A 529 19.83 -17.06 -1.71
N LYS A 530 20.89 -16.70 -2.45
CA LYS A 530 22.18 -16.25 -1.90
C LYS A 530 22.52 -14.84 -2.38
N ALA A 531 23.09 -14.03 -1.49
CA ALA A 531 23.49 -12.66 -1.81
C ALA A 531 24.68 -12.62 -2.79
N HIS A 532 25.66 -13.50 -2.62
CA HIS A 532 26.80 -13.60 -3.51
C HIS A 532 27.30 -15.06 -3.54
N ALA A 533 27.24 -15.72 -4.69
CA ALA A 533 27.66 -17.12 -4.79
C ALA A 533 27.93 -17.52 -6.24
N LYS A 534 28.77 -18.53 -6.46
CA LYS A 534 28.84 -19.24 -7.74
C LYS A 534 27.68 -20.24 -7.84
N ILE A 535 27.13 -20.40 -9.04
CA ILE A 535 26.18 -21.47 -9.38
C ILE A 535 27.01 -22.69 -9.79
N ILE A 536 26.96 -23.75 -8.99
CA ILE A 536 27.69 -25.00 -9.28
C ILE A 536 26.87 -25.90 -10.21
N SER A 537 25.58 -26.03 -9.94
CA SER A 537 24.66 -26.80 -10.78
C SER A 537 23.21 -26.37 -10.59
N ILE A 538 22.40 -26.63 -11.62
CA ILE A 538 20.95 -26.46 -11.63
C ILE A 538 20.33 -27.79 -12.01
N ASP A 539 19.48 -28.35 -11.15
CA ASP A 539 18.75 -29.60 -11.37
C ASP A 539 17.25 -29.32 -11.47
N THR A 540 16.67 -29.69 -12.62
CA THR A 540 15.26 -29.50 -12.95
C THR A 540 14.46 -30.81 -12.94
N THR A 541 15.06 -31.93 -12.54
CA THR A 541 14.45 -33.27 -12.65
C THR A 541 13.11 -33.35 -11.91
N GLU A 542 13.02 -32.81 -10.69
CA GLU A 542 11.76 -32.79 -9.93
C GLU A 542 10.73 -31.81 -10.50
N ALA A 543 11.18 -30.71 -11.12
CA ALA A 543 10.30 -29.75 -11.76
C ALA A 543 9.59 -30.35 -12.99
N GLN A 544 10.30 -31.20 -13.74
CA GLN A 544 9.77 -31.90 -14.92
C GLN A 544 8.64 -32.89 -14.57
N ASN A 545 8.58 -33.37 -13.32
CA ASN A 545 7.53 -34.27 -12.85
C ASN A 545 6.24 -33.55 -12.44
N VAL A 546 6.23 -32.22 -12.40
CA VAL A 546 5.02 -31.45 -12.09
C VAL A 546 4.08 -31.47 -13.30
N PRO A 547 2.78 -31.76 -13.12
CA PRO A 547 1.81 -31.73 -14.22
C PRO A 547 1.85 -30.41 -14.98
N GLY A 548 1.71 -30.47 -16.30
CA GLY A 548 1.67 -29.30 -17.15
C GLY A 548 3.00 -28.54 -17.31
N PHE A 549 4.11 -29.03 -16.73
CA PHE A 549 5.45 -28.49 -16.99
C PHE A 549 5.75 -28.53 -18.50
N VAL A 550 6.20 -27.41 -19.05
CA VAL A 550 6.59 -27.29 -20.45
C VAL A 550 8.10 -27.27 -20.59
N CYS A 551 8.77 -26.28 -19.98
CA CYS A 551 10.22 -26.20 -20.00
C CYS A 551 10.77 -25.29 -18.89
N PHE A 552 12.07 -25.42 -18.66
CA PHE A 552 12.88 -24.44 -17.94
C PHE A 552 13.66 -23.60 -18.96
N VAL A 553 13.71 -22.28 -18.73
CA VAL A 553 14.51 -21.33 -19.52
C VAL A 553 15.62 -20.73 -18.67
N SER A 554 16.80 -20.60 -19.27
CA SER A 554 18.02 -20.11 -18.62
C SER A 554 18.81 -19.19 -19.55
N ASN A 555 20.00 -18.75 -19.13
CA ASN A 555 20.89 -17.94 -19.97
C ASN A 555 21.27 -18.61 -21.31
N GLN A 556 21.23 -19.95 -21.40
CA GLN A 556 21.53 -20.69 -22.63
C GLN A 556 20.43 -20.57 -23.69
N ASP A 557 19.23 -20.16 -23.29
CA ASP A 557 18.06 -20.04 -24.17
C ASP A 557 17.89 -18.63 -24.73
N VAL A 558 18.75 -17.68 -24.37
CA VAL A 558 18.72 -16.32 -24.88
C VAL A 558 19.33 -16.31 -26.29
N PRO A 559 18.55 -16.07 -27.36
CA PRO A 559 19.05 -16.22 -28.73
C PRO A 559 19.95 -15.05 -29.17
N GLY A 560 19.77 -13.86 -28.59
CA GLY A 560 20.60 -12.69 -28.81
C GLY A 560 21.61 -12.46 -27.69
N SER A 561 21.48 -11.35 -26.97
CA SER A 561 22.38 -10.98 -25.87
C SER A 561 21.76 -11.25 -24.49
N ASN A 562 22.46 -11.98 -23.62
CA ASN A 562 22.10 -12.11 -22.21
C ASN A 562 22.46 -10.85 -21.38
N THR A 563 23.21 -9.90 -21.95
CA THR A 563 23.52 -8.60 -21.31
C THR A 563 22.33 -7.66 -21.48
N SER A 564 21.86 -7.10 -20.37
CA SER A 564 20.68 -6.24 -20.28
C SER A 564 20.92 -5.09 -19.27
N GLY A 565 19.85 -4.38 -18.90
CA GLY A 565 19.90 -3.24 -18.00
C GLY A 565 20.20 -1.92 -18.72
N ILE A 566 19.93 -0.81 -18.04
CA ILE A 566 20.08 0.54 -18.62
C ILE A 566 21.53 0.84 -19.03
N CYS A 567 22.50 0.28 -18.30
CA CYS A 567 23.93 0.49 -18.52
C CYS A 567 24.65 -0.76 -19.07
N ASN A 568 23.92 -1.76 -19.56
CA ASN A 568 24.47 -3.03 -20.06
C ASN A 568 25.36 -3.78 -19.04
N ASP A 569 25.01 -3.68 -17.76
CA ASP A 569 25.72 -4.28 -16.63
C ASP A 569 24.87 -5.27 -15.83
N GLU A 570 23.72 -5.67 -16.38
CA GLU A 570 22.82 -6.70 -15.82
C GLU A 570 22.76 -7.91 -16.74
N THR A 571 22.25 -9.01 -16.21
CA THR A 571 21.94 -10.22 -16.98
C THR A 571 20.44 -10.49 -16.99
N ILE A 572 19.90 -10.97 -18.11
CA ILE A 572 18.51 -11.45 -18.18
C ILE A 572 18.35 -12.66 -17.24
N PHE A 573 19.28 -13.61 -17.38
CA PHE A 573 19.44 -14.75 -16.50
C PHE A 573 20.88 -14.82 -16.00
N ALA A 574 21.06 -15.07 -14.70
CA ALA A 574 22.36 -15.23 -14.09
C ALA A 574 23.20 -16.28 -14.85
N LYS A 575 24.47 -15.96 -15.02
CA LYS A 575 25.47 -16.85 -15.60
C LYS A 575 26.64 -16.94 -14.64
N ASP A 576 26.97 -18.18 -14.23
CA ASP A 576 28.08 -18.56 -13.35
C ASP A 576 28.00 -18.02 -11.90
N ILE A 577 27.58 -16.77 -11.68
CA ILE A 577 27.57 -16.09 -10.36
C ILE A 577 26.24 -15.37 -10.16
N VAL A 578 25.69 -15.49 -8.95
CA VAL A 578 24.58 -14.66 -8.44
C VAL A 578 25.12 -13.55 -7.56
N THR A 579 24.53 -12.37 -7.66
CA THR A 579 25.03 -11.14 -7.04
C THR A 579 24.03 -10.43 -6.12
N CYS A 580 22.84 -11.00 -5.94
CA CYS A 580 21.91 -10.63 -4.87
C CYS A 580 20.91 -11.76 -4.62
N VAL A 581 20.27 -11.78 -3.45
CA VAL A 581 19.04 -12.56 -3.26
C VAL A 581 17.97 -11.94 -4.16
N GLY A 582 17.28 -12.75 -4.97
CA GLY A 582 16.37 -12.27 -6.01
C GLY A 582 16.97 -12.18 -7.41
N HIS A 583 18.30 -12.35 -7.59
CA HIS A 583 18.90 -12.40 -8.92
C HIS A 583 18.28 -13.56 -9.73
N ILE A 584 17.63 -13.25 -10.85
CA ILE A 584 16.94 -14.24 -11.68
C ILE A 584 17.94 -15.21 -12.31
N ILE A 585 17.79 -16.50 -12.06
CA ILE A 585 18.66 -17.57 -12.57
C ILE A 585 18.03 -18.23 -13.80
N GLY A 586 16.71 -18.37 -13.79
CA GLY A 586 15.94 -18.97 -14.86
C GLY A 586 14.45 -18.73 -14.65
N ALA A 587 13.62 -19.38 -15.46
CA ALA A 587 12.17 -19.40 -15.27
C ALA A 587 11.58 -20.73 -15.70
N VAL A 588 10.47 -21.11 -15.09
CA VAL A 588 9.70 -22.31 -15.45
C VAL A 588 8.42 -21.91 -16.15
N LEU A 589 8.10 -22.60 -17.25
CA LEU A 589 6.85 -22.46 -17.97
C LEU A 589 5.96 -23.68 -17.71
N ALA A 590 4.67 -23.43 -17.51
CA ALA A 590 3.64 -24.46 -17.43
C ALA A 590 2.31 -23.98 -18.04
N ASP A 591 1.36 -24.90 -18.19
CA ASP A 591 -0.02 -24.65 -18.64
C ASP A 591 -0.85 -23.78 -17.68
N THR A 592 -0.51 -23.76 -16.39
CA THR A 592 -1.19 -22.96 -15.35
C THR A 592 -0.19 -22.27 -14.43
N GLN A 593 -0.60 -21.17 -13.83
CA GLN A 593 0.22 -20.43 -12.87
C GLN A 593 0.54 -21.29 -11.62
N GLU A 594 -0.38 -22.14 -11.18
CA GLU A 594 -0.15 -23.03 -10.04
C GLU A 594 0.90 -24.10 -10.34
N HIS A 595 0.89 -24.67 -11.55
CA HIS A 595 1.90 -25.64 -11.97
C HIS A 595 3.27 -24.99 -12.13
N SER A 596 3.36 -23.82 -12.77
CA SER A 596 4.64 -23.11 -12.94
C SER A 596 5.27 -22.77 -11.59
N ARG A 597 4.48 -22.31 -10.61
CA ARG A 597 4.95 -22.02 -9.24
C ARG A 597 5.45 -23.26 -8.51
N ARG A 598 4.76 -24.39 -8.62
CA ARG A 598 5.19 -25.64 -7.97
C ARG A 598 6.48 -26.17 -8.59
N ALA A 599 6.56 -26.15 -9.92
CA ALA A 599 7.73 -26.60 -10.65
C ALA A 599 8.94 -25.69 -10.38
N ALA A 600 8.77 -24.37 -10.34
CA ALA A 600 9.83 -23.43 -9.97
C ALA A 600 10.41 -23.71 -8.57
N LYS A 601 9.56 -24.03 -7.59
CA LYS A 601 10.00 -24.42 -6.24
C LYS A 601 10.72 -25.77 -6.18
N ALA A 602 10.51 -26.63 -7.17
CA ALA A 602 11.15 -27.94 -7.26
C ALA A 602 12.52 -27.89 -7.95
N VAL A 603 12.88 -26.77 -8.59
CA VAL A 603 14.22 -26.57 -9.16
C VAL A 603 15.25 -26.46 -8.02
N LYS A 604 16.27 -27.31 -8.05
CA LYS A 604 17.34 -27.34 -7.06
C LYS A 604 18.58 -26.65 -7.61
N ILE A 605 19.15 -25.73 -6.83
CA ILE A 605 20.35 -25.00 -7.22
C ILE A 605 21.41 -25.20 -6.15
N LEU A 606 22.59 -25.65 -6.58
CA LEU A 606 23.76 -25.78 -5.72
C LEU A 606 24.64 -24.54 -5.84
N TYR A 607 24.99 -23.96 -4.69
CA TYR A 607 25.80 -22.74 -4.60
C TYR A 607 27.14 -22.99 -3.89
N GLU A 608 28.17 -22.27 -4.31
CA GLU A 608 29.38 -22.01 -3.52
C GLU A 608 29.35 -20.54 -3.09
N GLU A 609 29.13 -20.28 -1.80
CA GLU A 609 28.98 -18.91 -1.29
C GLU A 609 30.28 -18.11 -1.38
N LEU A 610 30.15 -16.86 -1.81
CA LEU A 610 31.21 -15.86 -1.85
C LEU A 610 30.92 -14.80 -0.77
N THR A 611 31.94 -14.05 -0.35
CA THR A 611 31.75 -12.96 0.63
C THR A 611 30.87 -11.86 0.03
N PRO A 612 29.70 -11.54 0.62
CA PRO A 612 28.86 -10.46 0.13
C PRO A 612 29.26 -9.11 0.74
N ILE A 613 28.91 -8.03 0.04
CA ILE A 613 28.94 -6.64 0.54
C ILE A 613 27.49 -6.17 0.61
N ILE A 614 26.95 -5.83 1.78
CA ILE A 614 25.52 -5.55 1.95
C ILE A 614 25.28 -4.08 2.30
N THR A 615 26.04 -3.53 3.23
CA THR A 615 25.83 -2.18 3.77
C THR A 615 26.63 -1.12 2.99
N ILE A 616 26.26 0.15 3.18
CA ILE A 616 27.02 1.28 2.64
C ILE A 616 28.42 1.30 3.28
N GLN A 617 28.52 1.04 4.58
CA GLN A 617 29.76 1.03 5.35
C GLN A 617 30.74 -0.04 4.80
N GLU A 618 30.26 -1.27 4.61
CA GLU A 618 31.07 -2.35 4.01
C GLU A 618 31.53 -1.99 2.60
N ALA A 619 30.68 -1.34 1.79
CA ALA A 619 31.05 -0.91 0.45
C ALA A 619 32.13 0.19 0.47
N ILE A 620 32.09 1.10 1.45
CA ILE A 620 33.13 2.11 1.66
C ILE A 620 34.45 1.45 2.05
N GLU A 621 34.43 0.54 3.03
CA GLU A 621 35.61 -0.17 3.51
C GLU A 621 36.29 -1.02 2.42
N LYS A 622 35.50 -1.54 1.47
CA LYS A 622 35.98 -2.37 0.35
C LYS A 622 36.18 -1.58 -0.95
N GLU A 623 35.97 -0.26 -0.94
CA GLU A 623 36.00 0.60 -2.13
C GLU A 623 35.11 0.08 -3.29
N SER A 624 33.99 -0.56 -2.94
CA SER A 624 33.03 -1.14 -3.88
C SER A 624 32.02 -0.09 -4.35
N PHE A 625 32.39 0.64 -5.39
CA PHE A 625 31.59 1.73 -5.94
C PHE A 625 31.30 1.56 -7.43
N PHE A 626 30.16 2.06 -7.87
CA PHE A 626 29.98 2.43 -9.28
C PHE A 626 30.70 3.76 -9.49
N LYS A 627 31.91 3.71 -10.05
CA LYS A 627 32.84 4.86 -10.10
C LYS A 627 32.28 6.01 -10.94
N THR A 628 32.06 7.16 -10.30
CA THR A 628 31.85 8.46 -10.96
C THR A 628 32.30 9.60 -10.06
N ASP A 629 32.96 10.62 -10.62
CA ASP A 629 33.33 11.83 -9.87
C ASP A 629 32.15 12.82 -9.82
N ARG A 630 31.23 12.65 -8.87
CA ARG A 630 30.11 13.60 -8.66
C ARG A 630 30.44 14.59 -7.56
N LYS A 631 30.95 15.76 -7.96
CA LYS A 631 31.21 16.89 -7.07
C LYS A 631 30.60 18.18 -7.62
N ILE A 632 29.86 18.91 -6.78
CA ILE A 632 29.44 20.29 -7.04
C ILE A 632 30.04 21.18 -5.96
N GLU A 633 30.68 22.28 -6.36
CA GLU A 633 31.35 23.19 -5.44
C GLU A 633 31.16 24.65 -5.90
N LYS A 634 30.86 25.54 -4.95
CA LYS A 634 30.70 26.98 -5.16
C LYS A 634 31.29 27.74 -3.96
N GLY A 635 31.93 28.89 -4.24
CA GLY A 635 32.54 29.74 -3.21
C GLY A 635 33.88 29.19 -2.71
N ASN A 636 34.28 29.59 -1.50
CA ASN A 636 35.49 29.13 -0.82
C ASN A 636 35.14 28.52 0.54
N ILE A 637 35.12 27.18 0.59
CA ILE A 637 34.74 26.39 1.77
C ILE A 637 35.60 26.72 2.99
N LYS A 638 36.91 26.82 2.80
CA LYS A 638 37.87 27.10 3.88
C LYS A 638 37.57 28.44 4.53
N LYS A 639 37.46 29.49 3.70
CA LYS A 639 37.10 30.84 4.15
C LYS A 639 35.75 30.87 4.85
N GLY A 640 34.74 30.19 4.29
CA GLY A 640 33.40 30.14 4.89
C GLY A 640 33.38 29.50 6.29
N PHE A 641 34.23 28.50 6.54
CA PHE A 641 34.38 27.90 7.88
C PHE A 641 35.19 28.76 8.84
N GLU A 642 36.25 29.43 8.36
CA GLU A 642 37.02 30.39 9.17
C GLU A 642 36.16 31.58 9.61
N GLU A 643 35.22 31.99 8.77
CA GLU A 643 34.24 33.05 9.07
C GLU A 643 33.04 32.54 9.89
N ALA A 644 32.90 31.24 10.17
CA ALA A 644 31.77 30.73 10.95
C ALA A 644 31.97 31.03 12.45
N ASP A 645 30.90 31.38 13.17
CA ASP A 645 30.97 31.49 14.64
C ASP A 645 30.85 30.11 15.29
N HIS A 646 30.14 29.20 14.63
CA HIS A 646 29.91 27.83 15.06
C HIS A 646 30.04 26.87 13.87
N ILE A 647 30.54 25.67 14.17
CA ILE A 647 30.62 24.56 13.24
C ILE A 647 29.92 23.37 13.90
N VAL A 648 29.09 22.67 13.13
CA VAL A 648 28.47 21.40 13.53
C VAL A 648 28.81 20.35 12.49
N GLU A 649 29.17 19.17 12.96
CA GLU A 649 29.38 17.97 12.16
C GLU A 649 28.35 16.93 12.58
N GLY A 650 27.82 16.18 11.62
CA GLY A 650 26.82 15.16 11.88
C GLY A 650 26.68 14.19 10.71
N GLU A 651 25.88 13.16 10.94
CA GLU A 651 25.57 12.15 9.95
C GLU A 651 24.08 11.80 9.96
N MET A 652 23.58 11.31 8.83
CA MET A 652 22.18 10.91 8.70
C MET A 652 22.06 9.64 7.86
N HIS A 653 21.34 8.65 8.41
CA HIS A 653 20.88 7.49 7.67
C HIS A 653 19.43 7.69 7.24
N ILE A 654 19.15 7.40 5.97
CA ILE A 654 17.81 7.41 5.38
C ILE A 654 17.57 6.04 4.78
N GLY A 655 16.58 5.33 5.29
CA GLY A 655 16.21 3.99 4.79
C GLY A 655 15.69 4.01 3.35
N GLY A 656 15.66 2.82 2.74
CA GLY A 656 15.05 2.62 1.42
C GLY A 656 13.52 2.68 1.46
N GLN A 657 12.88 2.45 0.31
CA GLN A 657 11.42 2.47 0.21
C GLN A 657 10.91 1.63 -0.97
N GLU A 658 9.95 0.74 -0.70
CA GLU A 658 9.23 -0.01 -1.73
C GLU A 658 8.14 0.83 -2.41
N HIS A 659 8.05 0.74 -3.74
CA HIS A 659 7.08 1.51 -4.53
C HIS A 659 5.66 1.16 -4.12
N PHE A 660 5.41 -0.14 -3.98
CA PHE A 660 4.13 -0.71 -3.59
C PHE A 660 2.99 -0.22 -4.50
N TYR A 661 3.25 -0.16 -5.81
CA TYR A 661 2.18 -0.08 -6.80
C TYR A 661 1.24 -1.27 -6.62
N LEU A 662 -0.06 -1.03 -6.72
CA LEU A 662 -1.05 -2.04 -6.34
C LEU A 662 -1.13 -3.18 -7.37
N GLU A 663 -0.97 -2.85 -8.66
CA GLU A 663 -0.66 -3.84 -9.72
C GLU A 663 0.84 -4.11 -9.72
N THR A 664 1.28 -5.34 -9.47
CA THR A 664 2.69 -5.76 -9.57
C THR A 664 3.23 -5.67 -11.00
N HIS A 665 4.50 -5.98 -11.22
CA HIS A 665 5.03 -6.14 -12.57
C HIS A 665 4.29 -7.26 -13.33
N CYS A 666 3.91 -6.96 -14.57
CA CYS A 666 3.19 -7.89 -15.43
C CYS A 666 3.61 -7.71 -16.90
N THR A 667 3.74 -8.82 -17.61
CA THR A 667 3.99 -8.86 -19.06
C THR A 667 3.28 -10.06 -19.67
N ILE A 668 2.66 -9.83 -20.83
CA ILE A 668 2.20 -10.86 -21.77
C ILE A 668 2.98 -10.66 -23.07
N ALA A 669 3.72 -11.66 -23.52
CA ALA A 669 4.42 -11.65 -24.81
C ALA A 669 3.75 -12.65 -25.77
N VAL A 670 3.44 -12.20 -26.97
CA VAL A 670 2.71 -12.94 -28.00
C VAL A 670 3.57 -13.01 -29.27
N PRO A 671 4.26 -14.14 -29.52
CA PRO A 671 5.01 -14.33 -30.75
C PRO A 671 4.04 -14.44 -31.92
N LYS A 672 4.34 -13.81 -33.06
CA LYS A 672 3.47 -13.84 -34.25
C LYS A 672 3.77 -15.00 -35.19
N GLY A 673 4.93 -15.64 -35.05
CA GLY A 673 5.34 -16.78 -35.86
C GLY A 673 6.00 -16.42 -37.20
N GLU A 674 6.05 -15.13 -37.55
CA GLU A 674 6.61 -14.60 -38.79
C GLU A 674 7.72 -13.60 -38.48
N ASP A 675 8.83 -13.64 -39.21
CA ASP A 675 9.92 -12.65 -39.20
C ASP A 675 10.51 -12.24 -37.83
N GLY A 676 10.34 -13.09 -36.81
CA GLY A 676 10.71 -12.78 -35.43
C GLY A 676 9.83 -11.72 -34.76
N GLU A 677 8.63 -11.47 -35.32
CA GLU A 677 7.69 -10.50 -34.78
C GLU A 677 7.09 -10.95 -33.46
N MET A 678 7.01 -10.01 -32.51
CA MET A 678 6.44 -10.24 -31.19
C MET A 678 5.73 -8.99 -30.69
N GLU A 679 4.54 -9.20 -30.13
CA GLU A 679 3.76 -8.16 -29.47
C GLU A 679 3.76 -8.38 -27.96
N LEU A 680 4.02 -7.31 -27.20
CA LEU A 680 4.07 -7.34 -25.75
C LEU A 680 3.05 -6.36 -25.16
N PHE A 681 2.26 -6.85 -24.21
CA PHE A 681 1.44 -6.04 -23.32
C PHE A 681 2.14 -5.96 -21.98
N VAL A 682 2.46 -4.75 -21.53
CA VAL A 682 3.38 -4.57 -20.39
C VAL A 682 2.85 -3.52 -19.43
N SER A 683 2.97 -3.79 -18.12
CA SER A 683 2.84 -2.76 -17.10
C SER A 683 4.19 -2.03 -16.93
N THR A 684 4.48 -1.06 -17.81
CA THR A 684 5.75 -0.30 -17.84
C THR A 684 5.56 1.19 -18.15
N GLN A 685 6.42 2.03 -17.56
CA GLN A 685 6.53 3.47 -17.88
C GLN A 685 7.42 3.72 -19.11
N ASN A 686 8.11 2.71 -19.63
CA ASN A 686 9.20 2.87 -20.60
C ASN A 686 9.13 1.83 -21.72
N LEU A 687 8.28 2.12 -22.71
CA LEU A 687 8.05 1.21 -23.83
C LEU A 687 9.28 1.10 -24.73
N ALA A 688 9.95 2.23 -25.03
CA ALA A 688 11.08 2.26 -25.95
C ALA A 688 12.25 1.40 -25.44
N LYS A 689 12.59 1.48 -24.14
CA LYS A 689 13.64 0.61 -23.57
C LYS A 689 13.19 -0.83 -23.40
N THR A 690 11.90 -1.08 -23.15
CA THR A 690 11.37 -2.44 -23.19
C THR A 690 11.54 -3.06 -24.58
N GLN A 691 11.17 -2.32 -25.63
CA GLN A 691 11.32 -2.73 -27.03
C GLN A 691 12.78 -3.01 -27.39
N ASP A 692 13.67 -2.06 -27.09
CA ASP A 692 15.11 -2.14 -27.36
C ASP A 692 15.76 -3.35 -26.71
N LEU A 693 15.55 -3.55 -25.41
CA LEU A 693 16.16 -4.65 -24.66
C LEU A 693 15.55 -6.01 -24.98
N VAL A 694 14.25 -6.08 -25.31
CA VAL A 694 13.64 -7.33 -25.83
C VAL A 694 14.19 -7.67 -27.21
N ALA A 695 14.31 -6.69 -28.10
CA ALA A 695 14.89 -6.88 -29.43
C ALA A 695 16.35 -7.40 -29.33
N ASN A 696 17.15 -6.82 -28.44
CA ASN A 696 18.52 -7.26 -28.16
C ASN A 696 18.57 -8.68 -27.56
N ALA A 697 17.70 -8.99 -26.59
CA ALA A 697 17.58 -10.33 -26.02
C ALA A 697 17.24 -11.39 -27.08
N LEU A 698 16.37 -11.02 -28.03
CA LEU A 698 15.90 -11.90 -29.08
C LEU A 698 16.82 -11.94 -30.32
N GLY A 699 17.78 -11.02 -30.43
CA GLY A 699 18.67 -10.92 -31.60
C GLY A 699 17.96 -10.42 -32.86
N VAL A 700 16.86 -9.68 -32.72
CA VAL A 700 16.06 -9.15 -33.84
C VAL A 700 16.09 -7.62 -33.86
N PRO A 701 15.79 -6.97 -35.00
CA PRO A 701 15.66 -5.52 -35.04
C PRO A 701 14.46 -5.03 -34.23
N ALA A 702 14.56 -3.82 -33.65
CA ALA A 702 13.50 -3.23 -32.83
C ALA A 702 12.14 -3.09 -33.56
N ASN A 703 12.14 -2.98 -34.90
CA ASN A 703 10.92 -2.91 -35.70
C ASN A 703 10.10 -4.22 -35.74
N ARG A 704 10.64 -5.33 -35.21
CA ARG A 704 9.92 -6.60 -35.03
C ARG A 704 9.20 -6.69 -33.68
N ILE A 705 9.55 -5.80 -32.76
CA ILE A 705 9.04 -5.84 -31.39
C ILE A 705 8.04 -4.70 -31.21
N LEU A 706 6.81 -5.06 -30.89
CA LEU A 706 5.73 -4.12 -30.59
C LEU A 706 5.43 -4.15 -29.10
N VAL A 707 5.68 -3.05 -28.39
CA VAL A 707 5.27 -2.89 -26.99
C VAL A 707 4.05 -1.98 -26.90
N ARG A 708 3.04 -2.41 -26.15
CA ARG A 708 1.77 -1.72 -25.91
C ARG A 708 1.48 -1.57 -24.41
N VAL A 709 1.04 -0.38 -24.02
CA VAL A 709 0.69 -0.04 -22.64
C VAL A 709 -0.61 0.74 -22.63
N LYS A 710 -1.66 0.16 -22.07
CA LYS A 710 -2.95 0.82 -21.91
C LYS A 710 -3.02 1.68 -20.65
N ARG A 711 -2.60 1.10 -19.53
CA ARG A 711 -2.54 1.72 -18.20
C ARG A 711 -1.72 0.86 -17.25
N MET A 712 -1.33 1.44 -16.12
CA MET A 712 -0.72 0.73 -14.98
C MET A 712 -1.49 1.01 -13.69
N GLY A 713 -1.58 0.01 -12.81
CA GLY A 713 -2.06 0.14 -11.42
C GLY A 713 -1.03 0.79 -10.49
N GLY A 714 -0.40 1.86 -10.94
CA GLY A 714 0.72 2.55 -10.30
C GLY A 714 2.08 2.12 -10.86
N GLY A 715 3.05 3.04 -10.84
CA GLY A 715 4.44 2.80 -11.28
C GLY A 715 5.47 3.47 -10.39
N PHE A 716 5.32 4.78 -10.13
CA PHE A 716 6.11 5.55 -9.16
C PHE A 716 7.64 5.53 -9.38
N GLY A 717 8.10 5.16 -10.57
CA GLY A 717 9.52 4.98 -10.93
C GLY A 717 9.97 3.52 -10.97
N GLY A 718 9.36 2.60 -10.21
CA GLY A 718 9.77 1.19 -10.20
C GLY A 718 9.52 0.49 -11.54
N LYS A 719 8.56 1.01 -12.30
CA LYS A 719 8.25 0.56 -13.67
C LYS A 719 8.96 1.37 -14.76
N GLU A 720 9.97 2.17 -14.41
CA GLU A 720 10.79 2.93 -15.38
C GLU A 720 11.86 2.08 -16.06
N SER A 721 12.50 1.17 -15.31
CA SER A 721 13.51 0.24 -15.83
C SER A 721 13.29 -1.21 -15.40
N ARG A 722 12.85 -1.45 -14.17
CA ARG A 722 12.85 -2.80 -13.57
C ARG A 722 11.80 -3.73 -14.16
N SER A 723 10.73 -3.17 -14.78
CA SER A 723 9.76 -3.94 -15.57
C SER A 723 10.39 -4.63 -16.78
N ILE A 724 11.48 -4.07 -17.31
CA ILE A 724 12.12 -4.55 -18.54
C ILE A 724 12.78 -5.91 -18.30
N ILE A 725 13.31 -6.14 -17.09
CA ILE A 725 13.94 -7.42 -16.72
C ILE A 725 12.92 -8.54 -16.85
N LEU A 726 11.73 -8.38 -16.25
CA LEU A 726 10.64 -9.34 -16.42
C LEU A 726 10.24 -9.49 -17.89
N SER A 727 10.13 -8.38 -18.62
CA SER A 727 9.70 -8.37 -20.02
C SER A 727 10.65 -9.17 -20.92
N THR A 728 11.97 -9.03 -20.72
CA THR A 728 12.99 -9.79 -21.47
C THR A 728 12.93 -11.29 -21.17
N VAL A 729 12.73 -11.68 -19.91
CA VAL A 729 12.54 -13.09 -19.52
C VAL A 729 11.31 -13.69 -20.20
N VAL A 730 10.17 -13.00 -20.15
CA VAL A 730 8.92 -13.46 -20.76
C VAL A 730 9.03 -13.53 -22.29
N ALA A 731 9.72 -12.58 -22.91
CA ALA A 731 9.95 -12.57 -24.36
C ALA A 731 10.84 -13.74 -24.82
N VAL A 732 11.94 -14.02 -24.11
CA VAL A 732 12.81 -15.18 -24.41
C VAL A 732 12.04 -16.49 -24.28
N ALA A 733 11.21 -16.60 -23.23
CA ALA A 733 10.34 -17.75 -23.02
C ALA A 733 9.30 -17.94 -24.14
N ALA A 734 8.66 -16.85 -24.58
CA ALA A 734 7.71 -16.85 -25.69
C ALA A 734 8.38 -17.21 -27.03
N ALA A 735 9.57 -16.68 -27.30
CA ALA A 735 10.34 -17.01 -28.50
C ALA A 735 10.76 -18.49 -28.53
N LYS A 736 11.20 -19.05 -27.39
CA LYS A 736 11.59 -20.47 -27.29
C LYS A 736 10.41 -21.41 -27.54
N THR A 737 9.23 -21.08 -27.01
CA THR A 737 8.06 -21.97 -27.08
C THR A 737 7.19 -21.77 -28.31
N GLY A 738 7.26 -20.60 -28.95
CA GLY A 738 6.31 -20.22 -30.01
C GLY A 738 4.90 -19.97 -29.50
N CYS A 739 4.69 -19.93 -28.18
CA CYS A 739 3.39 -19.71 -27.55
C CYS A 739 3.33 -18.32 -26.90
N PRO A 740 2.13 -17.74 -26.72
CA PRO A 740 1.94 -16.62 -25.82
C PRO A 740 2.39 -16.99 -24.39
N VAL A 741 3.09 -16.09 -23.70
CA VAL A 741 3.54 -16.32 -22.32
C VAL A 741 3.16 -15.14 -21.46
N ARG A 742 2.62 -15.43 -20.27
CA ARG A 742 2.27 -14.45 -19.25
C ARG A 742 3.06 -14.64 -17.98
N CYS A 743 3.48 -13.52 -17.39
CA CYS A 743 3.92 -13.47 -16.01
C CYS A 743 3.39 -12.21 -15.32
N MET A 744 2.70 -12.39 -14.20
CA MET A 744 2.45 -11.35 -13.20
C MET A 744 3.14 -11.80 -11.92
N LEU A 745 4.02 -10.97 -11.38
CA LEU A 745 4.74 -11.31 -10.15
C LEU A 745 3.77 -11.29 -8.96
N ASP A 746 3.95 -12.25 -8.06
CA ASP A 746 3.36 -12.14 -6.73
C ASP A 746 4.06 -11.03 -5.92
N ARG A 747 3.40 -10.54 -4.86
CA ARG A 747 3.90 -9.38 -4.11
C ARG A 747 5.27 -9.64 -3.48
N ASP A 748 5.50 -10.84 -2.97
CA ASP A 748 6.78 -11.26 -2.37
C ASP A 748 7.90 -11.35 -3.41
N GLU A 749 7.60 -11.80 -4.61
CA GLU A 749 8.55 -11.81 -5.73
C GLU A 749 8.87 -10.39 -6.21
N ASP A 750 7.85 -9.55 -6.39
CA ASP A 750 7.99 -8.15 -6.83
C ASP A 750 8.90 -7.37 -5.88
N MET A 751 8.58 -7.36 -4.57
CA MET A 751 9.37 -6.67 -3.54
C MET A 751 10.81 -7.22 -3.40
N LEU A 752 11.06 -8.47 -3.77
CA LEU A 752 12.40 -9.06 -3.72
C LEU A 752 13.25 -8.66 -4.92
N ILE A 753 12.64 -8.59 -6.11
CA ILE A 753 13.36 -8.53 -7.39
C ILE A 753 13.49 -7.10 -7.91
N SER A 754 12.45 -6.28 -7.78
CA SER A 754 12.38 -4.98 -8.45
C SER A 754 13.26 -3.91 -7.79
N GLY A 755 13.72 -4.13 -6.56
CA GLY A 755 14.40 -3.11 -5.77
C GLY A 755 13.50 -1.90 -5.48
N GLY A 756 14.06 -0.87 -4.85
CA GLY A 756 13.30 0.25 -4.34
C GLY A 756 14.01 1.60 -4.49
N ARG A 757 13.63 2.54 -3.63
CA ARG A 757 14.37 3.79 -3.42
C ARG A 757 15.72 3.48 -2.77
N HIS A 758 16.78 4.08 -3.31
CA HIS A 758 18.11 4.07 -2.70
C HIS A 758 18.11 4.52 -1.24
N PRO A 759 18.56 3.67 -0.30
CA PRO A 759 19.02 4.10 1.01
C PRO A 759 20.19 5.06 0.87
N PHE A 760 20.24 6.09 1.74
CA PHE A 760 21.31 7.07 1.78
C PHE A 760 21.96 7.10 3.17
N TRP A 761 23.27 7.28 3.18
CA TRP A 761 24.02 7.75 4.34
C TRP A 761 24.74 9.03 3.94
N ALA A 762 24.62 10.07 4.75
CA ALA A 762 25.26 11.34 4.50
C ALA A 762 26.05 11.80 5.71
N GLN A 763 27.19 12.43 5.45
CA GLN A 763 27.99 13.14 6.44
C GLN A 763 28.00 14.60 6.06
N TYR A 764 27.74 15.49 7.01
CA TYR A 764 27.73 16.92 6.79
C TYR A 764 28.59 17.65 7.83
N LYS A 765 29.14 18.77 7.37
CA LYS A 765 29.79 19.79 8.19
C LYS A 765 29.24 21.14 7.77
N VAL A 766 28.63 21.86 8.72
CA VAL A 766 27.98 23.14 8.45
C VAL A 766 28.55 24.23 9.35
N GLY A 767 28.95 25.35 8.74
CA GLY A 767 29.45 26.55 9.38
C GLY A 767 28.41 27.65 9.31
N PHE A 768 28.15 28.32 10.44
CA PHE A 768 27.11 29.32 10.56
C PHE A 768 27.41 30.36 11.64
N LYS A 769 26.70 31.48 11.57
CA LYS A 769 26.75 32.60 12.51
C LYS A 769 25.82 32.37 13.71
N LYS A 770 26.03 33.09 14.81
CA LYS A 770 25.15 33.04 16.00
C LYS A 770 23.67 33.30 15.70
N ASN A 771 23.36 34.08 14.67
CA ASN A 771 21.99 34.37 14.23
C ASN A 771 21.38 33.27 13.32
N GLY A 772 22.07 32.15 13.11
CA GLY A 772 21.63 31.04 12.27
C GLY A 772 21.90 31.20 10.77
N ARG A 773 22.53 32.29 10.31
CA ARG A 773 22.92 32.47 8.90
C ARG A 773 24.07 31.52 8.55
N ILE A 774 23.90 30.74 7.49
CA ILE A 774 24.90 29.76 7.03
C ILE A 774 26.02 30.49 6.28
N THR A 775 27.27 30.11 6.57
CA THR A 775 28.46 30.60 5.88
C THR A 775 29.13 29.53 5.03
N SER A 776 29.07 28.25 5.43
CA SER A 776 29.69 27.15 4.69
C SER A 776 28.94 25.83 4.89
N LEU A 777 28.88 25.00 3.86
CA LEU A 777 28.37 23.63 3.94
C LEU A 777 29.27 22.69 3.15
N ASP A 778 29.61 21.56 3.75
CA ASP A 778 30.34 20.47 3.13
C ASP A 778 29.60 19.17 3.42
N THR A 779 29.21 18.43 2.38
CA THR A 779 28.39 17.22 2.54
C THR A 779 28.83 16.12 1.59
N SER A 780 28.99 14.92 2.14
CA SER A 780 29.24 13.69 1.37
C SER A 780 28.02 12.79 1.47
N TYR A 781 27.53 12.33 0.32
CA TYR A 781 26.39 11.43 0.18
C TYR A 781 26.87 10.08 -0.34
N TYR A 782 26.41 9.02 0.31
CA TYR A 782 26.61 7.64 -0.12
C TYR A 782 25.25 7.00 -0.30
N SER A 783 25.02 6.39 -1.46
CA SER A 783 23.77 5.67 -1.74
C SER A 783 24.04 4.19 -1.94
N ASN A 784 23.15 3.32 -1.47
CA ASN A 784 23.22 1.90 -1.77
C ASN A 784 22.54 1.62 -3.13
N GLY A 785 23.35 1.41 -4.17
CA GLY A 785 22.90 1.16 -5.54
C GLY A 785 22.38 -0.26 -5.77
N GLY A 786 22.77 -1.23 -4.94
CA GLY A 786 22.53 -2.65 -5.20
C GLY A 786 23.54 -3.23 -6.19
N ASN A 787 23.14 -4.29 -6.90
CA ASN A 787 24.04 -5.11 -7.70
C ASN A 787 24.31 -4.59 -9.13
N SER A 788 23.54 -3.60 -9.62
CA SER A 788 23.77 -2.93 -10.91
C SER A 788 23.66 -1.41 -10.80
N VAL A 789 24.11 -0.70 -11.84
CA VAL A 789 24.04 0.78 -11.89
C VAL A 789 22.60 1.26 -11.97
N ASP A 790 21.79 0.68 -12.86
CA ASP A 790 20.43 1.14 -13.19
C ASP A 790 20.37 2.69 -13.33
N LEU A 791 19.54 3.38 -12.55
CA LEU A 791 19.41 4.84 -12.56
C LEU A 791 20.16 5.51 -11.40
N SER A 792 21.02 4.79 -10.68
CA SER A 792 21.67 5.24 -9.45
C SER A 792 22.49 6.52 -9.60
N HIS A 793 23.18 6.70 -10.73
CA HIS A 793 23.92 7.95 -11.00
C HIS A 793 23.00 9.15 -11.15
N GLY A 794 21.87 9.00 -11.86
CA GLY A 794 20.88 10.06 -12.00
C GLY A 794 20.23 10.41 -10.65
N VAL A 795 19.99 9.42 -9.80
CA VAL A 795 19.48 9.60 -8.44
C VAL A 795 20.46 10.41 -7.60
N MET A 796 21.75 10.05 -7.62
CA MET A 796 22.78 10.78 -6.89
C MET A 796 22.96 12.22 -7.42
N ASP A 797 22.98 12.40 -8.75
CA ASP A 797 23.04 13.73 -9.37
C ASP A 797 21.92 14.63 -8.86
N ARG A 798 20.69 14.11 -8.87
CA ARG A 798 19.55 14.88 -8.38
C ARG A 798 19.62 15.14 -6.88
N ALA A 799 20.12 14.21 -6.07
CA ALA A 799 20.33 14.45 -4.64
C ALA A 799 21.29 15.61 -4.40
N VAL A 800 22.46 15.62 -5.07
CA VAL A 800 23.45 16.70 -4.95
C VAL A 800 22.92 18.02 -5.52
N LEU A 801 22.16 17.99 -6.62
CA LEU A 801 21.49 19.18 -7.17
C LEU A 801 20.41 19.77 -6.25
N HIS A 802 19.94 19.04 -5.24
CA HIS A 802 18.91 19.48 -4.29
C HIS A 802 19.40 19.53 -2.84
N MET A 803 20.71 19.40 -2.61
CA MET A 803 21.31 19.49 -1.26
C MET A 803 21.16 20.88 -0.62
N ASP A 804 20.87 21.90 -1.44
CA ASP A 804 20.55 23.25 -1.00
C ASP A 804 19.11 23.36 -0.48
N ASN A 805 18.23 22.43 -0.85
CA ASN A 805 16.78 22.57 -0.78
C ASN A 805 16.34 23.96 -1.27
N SER A 806 16.10 24.87 -0.33
CA SER A 806 15.58 26.23 -0.56
C SER A 806 16.50 27.31 -0.01
N TYR A 807 17.73 26.97 0.38
CA TYR A 807 18.63 27.81 1.15
C TYR A 807 19.79 28.35 0.32
N ASN A 808 20.03 29.65 0.41
CA ASN A 808 21.16 30.31 -0.23
C ASN A 808 22.43 30.14 0.62
N ILE A 809 23.31 29.24 0.17
CA ILE A 809 24.55 28.89 0.86
C ILE A 809 25.74 29.42 0.04
N PRO A 810 26.50 30.40 0.55
CA PRO A 810 27.52 31.09 -0.25
C PRO A 810 28.74 30.23 -0.55
N ASN A 811 29.14 29.36 0.38
CA ASN A 811 30.25 28.43 0.23
C ASN A 811 29.71 27.01 0.44
N ILE A 812 29.69 26.19 -0.60
CA ILE A 812 29.03 24.88 -0.56
C ILE A 812 29.77 23.85 -1.40
N ARG A 813 29.94 22.66 -0.84
CA ARG A 813 30.53 21.50 -1.51
C ARG A 813 29.70 20.26 -1.24
N GLY A 814 29.29 19.59 -2.31
CA GLY A 814 28.58 18.33 -2.29
C GLY A 814 29.35 17.26 -3.05
N ILE A 815 29.54 16.11 -2.42
CA ILE A 815 30.16 14.91 -3.01
C ILE A 815 29.14 13.78 -2.98
N GLY A 816 29.02 13.03 -4.08
CA GLY A 816 28.10 11.91 -4.18
C GLY A 816 28.80 10.63 -4.63
N VAL A 817 28.57 9.53 -3.91
CA VAL A 817 29.15 8.20 -4.18
C VAL A 817 28.05 7.15 -4.23
N VAL A 818 28.06 6.30 -5.26
CA VAL A 818 27.12 5.18 -5.39
C VAL A 818 27.84 3.88 -5.02
N CYS A 819 27.41 3.27 -3.94
CA CYS A 819 27.93 2.01 -3.42
C CYS A 819 27.36 0.83 -4.21
N LYS A 820 28.24 -0.06 -4.68
CA LYS A 820 27.88 -1.34 -5.29
C LYS A 820 27.81 -2.40 -4.19
N THR A 821 26.67 -3.06 -4.07
CA THR A 821 26.40 -4.06 -3.02
C THR A 821 25.74 -5.30 -3.61
N ASN A 822 25.55 -6.33 -2.79
CA ASN A 822 24.92 -7.59 -3.12
C ASN A 822 23.44 -7.63 -2.73
N LEU A 823 22.74 -6.51 -2.98
CA LEU A 823 21.30 -6.36 -2.86
C LEU A 823 20.68 -6.18 -4.24
N ALA A 824 19.36 -6.37 -4.36
CA ALA A 824 18.65 -6.04 -5.59
C ALA A 824 18.93 -4.58 -5.99
N SER A 825 19.16 -4.35 -7.29
CA SER A 825 19.44 -3.01 -7.82
C SER A 825 18.30 -2.05 -7.51
N ASN A 826 18.64 -0.95 -6.83
CA ASN A 826 17.69 0.12 -6.54
C ASN A 826 17.51 1.03 -7.76
N THR A 827 16.36 1.67 -7.85
CA THR A 827 15.93 2.35 -9.06
C THR A 827 15.25 3.69 -8.77
N ALA A 828 14.64 4.28 -9.80
CA ALA A 828 13.80 5.45 -9.65
C ALA A 828 12.66 5.21 -8.65
N PHE A 829 12.52 6.14 -7.71
CA PHE A 829 11.29 6.31 -6.94
C PHE A 829 10.92 7.80 -6.99
N ARG A 830 9.64 8.14 -7.14
CA ARG A 830 9.09 9.51 -7.05
C ARG A 830 9.92 10.44 -6.13
N GLY A 831 10.52 11.46 -6.75
CA GLY A 831 11.47 12.40 -6.15
C GLY A 831 12.93 12.18 -6.58
N PHE A 832 13.30 10.93 -6.90
CA PHE A 832 14.52 10.54 -7.60
C PHE A 832 15.81 11.08 -6.95
N GLY A 833 16.03 10.82 -5.67
CA GLY A 833 17.20 11.33 -4.92
C GLY A 833 17.00 12.71 -4.28
N GLY A 834 16.12 13.54 -4.85
CA GLY A 834 15.76 14.85 -4.28
C GLY A 834 15.28 14.78 -2.83
N PRO A 835 14.34 13.88 -2.45
CA PRO A 835 13.93 13.72 -1.06
C PRO A 835 15.09 13.40 -0.12
N GLN A 836 16.04 12.56 -0.54
CA GLN A 836 17.20 12.21 0.28
C GLN A 836 18.13 13.41 0.48
N GLY A 837 18.48 14.14 -0.59
CA GLY A 837 19.30 15.35 -0.50
C GLY A 837 18.65 16.46 0.35
N MET A 838 17.36 16.71 0.14
CA MET A 838 16.63 17.73 0.93
C MET A 838 16.40 17.33 2.38
N MET A 839 16.24 16.04 2.69
CA MET A 839 16.07 15.59 4.07
C MET A 839 17.35 15.81 4.89
N VAL A 840 18.52 15.55 4.29
CA VAL A 840 19.81 15.89 4.90
C VAL A 840 19.92 17.41 5.10
N ALA A 841 19.45 18.20 4.14
CA ALA A 841 19.36 19.66 4.27
C ALA A 841 18.56 20.11 5.49
N GLU A 842 17.37 19.54 5.68
CA GLU A 842 16.50 19.86 6.81
C GLU A 842 17.05 19.35 8.15
N CYS A 843 17.87 18.29 8.14
CA CYS A 843 18.55 17.79 9.33
C CYS A 843 19.55 18.81 9.86
N TRP A 844 20.51 19.23 9.05
CA TRP A 844 21.53 20.18 9.51
C TRP A 844 20.96 21.59 9.76
N ILE A 845 19.88 22.00 9.07
CA ILE A 845 19.13 23.22 9.43
C ILE A 845 18.56 23.14 10.85
N SER A 846 18.01 21.98 11.21
CA SER A 846 17.42 21.76 12.53
C SER A 846 18.49 21.76 13.62
N ASP A 847 19.68 21.20 13.34
CA ASP A 847 20.83 21.26 14.25
C ASP A 847 21.33 22.69 14.46
N ILE A 848 21.37 23.53 13.40
CA ILE A 848 21.70 24.95 13.52
C ILE A 848 20.72 25.63 14.48
N ALA A 849 19.42 25.41 14.31
CA ALA A 849 18.40 26.00 15.16
C ALA A 849 18.57 25.60 16.63
N LEU A 850 18.81 24.31 16.90
CA LEU A 850 19.09 23.79 18.23
C LEU A 850 20.37 24.40 18.83
N LYS A 851 21.45 24.48 18.05
CA LYS A 851 22.74 25.01 18.51
C LYS A 851 22.70 26.50 18.82
N CYS A 852 21.94 27.28 18.04
CA CYS A 852 21.75 28.71 18.26
C CYS A 852 20.69 29.03 19.33
N GLY A 853 19.87 28.07 19.74
CA GLY A 853 18.70 28.33 20.61
C GLY A 853 17.63 29.18 19.93
N LEU A 854 17.55 29.13 18.59
CA LEU A 854 16.60 29.87 17.77
C LEU A 854 15.46 28.97 17.32
N SER A 855 14.35 29.57 16.91
CA SER A 855 13.29 28.78 16.30
C SER A 855 13.68 28.30 14.90
N ALA A 856 13.25 27.08 14.56
CA ALA A 856 13.65 26.46 13.31
C ALA A 856 13.03 27.18 12.09
N GLU A 857 11.85 27.79 12.21
CA GLU A 857 11.27 28.60 11.13
C GLU A 857 12.05 29.90 10.87
N GLU A 858 12.65 30.52 11.89
CA GLU A 858 13.47 31.74 11.73
C GLU A 858 14.80 31.42 11.05
N VAL A 859 15.46 30.34 11.47
CA VAL A 859 16.69 29.86 10.85
C VAL A 859 16.46 29.46 9.38
N ARG A 860 15.32 28.82 9.07
CA ARG A 860 14.93 28.57 7.68
C ARG A 860 14.77 29.87 6.91
N LYS A 861 13.95 30.80 7.45
CA LYS A 861 13.60 32.06 6.79
C LYS A 861 14.82 32.92 6.46
N ILE A 862 15.77 33.08 7.38
CA ILE A 862 16.98 33.90 7.15
C ILE A 862 17.89 33.32 6.06
N ASN A 863 17.80 32.02 5.79
CA ASN A 863 18.63 31.35 4.79
C ASN A 863 17.90 31.12 3.46
N LEU A 864 16.61 31.43 3.32
CA LEU A 864 15.91 31.24 2.04
C LEU A 864 16.55 32.02 0.89
N TYR A 865 16.52 31.45 -0.31
CA TYR A 865 16.80 32.18 -1.56
C TYR A 865 15.81 33.34 -1.76
N SER A 866 16.26 34.30 -2.58
CA SER A 866 15.44 35.37 -3.15
C SER A 866 15.33 35.23 -4.67
N GLU A 867 14.37 35.93 -5.27
CA GLU A 867 14.25 36.06 -6.73
C GLU A 867 15.59 36.51 -7.34
N GLY A 868 16.04 35.85 -8.41
CA GLY A 868 17.27 36.18 -9.11
C GLY A 868 18.55 35.61 -8.50
N ASP A 869 18.49 35.00 -7.31
CA ASP A 869 19.64 34.30 -6.74
C ASP A 869 20.08 33.13 -7.64
N LEU A 870 21.37 32.80 -7.56
CA LEU A 870 21.96 31.65 -8.23
C LEU A 870 22.02 30.45 -7.27
N THR A 871 21.60 29.28 -7.74
CA THR A 871 21.81 28.01 -7.01
C THR A 871 23.32 27.70 -6.87
N HIS A 872 23.65 26.66 -6.11
CA HIS A 872 25.02 26.15 -5.98
C HIS A 872 25.59 25.59 -7.29
N PHE A 873 24.73 25.25 -8.26
CA PHE A 873 25.10 24.87 -9.62
C PHE A 873 24.86 25.99 -10.64
N ASN A 874 24.77 27.24 -10.17
CA ASN A 874 24.70 28.48 -10.95
C ASN A 874 23.46 28.64 -11.86
N GLN A 875 22.38 27.91 -11.60
CA GLN A 875 21.10 28.21 -12.24
C GLN A 875 20.45 29.41 -11.54
N LYS A 876 20.01 30.40 -12.30
CA LYS A 876 19.26 31.54 -11.80
C LYS A 876 17.82 31.14 -11.46
N LEU A 877 17.33 31.58 -10.31
CA LEU A 877 15.96 31.35 -9.87
C LEU A 877 15.05 32.47 -10.38
N GLU A 878 14.21 32.16 -11.37
CA GLU A 878 13.25 33.10 -11.97
C GLU A 878 11.82 32.66 -11.68
N GLY A 879 10.93 33.62 -11.39
CA GLY A 879 9.56 33.33 -10.99
C GLY A 879 9.50 32.54 -9.66
N PHE A 880 10.41 32.84 -8.74
CA PHE A 880 10.64 32.11 -7.50
C PHE A 880 9.57 32.43 -6.44
N THR A 881 8.44 31.70 -6.50
CA THR A 881 7.27 31.96 -5.64
C THR A 881 7.38 31.46 -4.20
N LEU A 882 8.52 30.92 -3.76
CA LEU A 882 8.65 30.23 -2.47
C LEU A 882 8.29 31.14 -1.29
N LYS A 883 8.70 32.41 -1.32
CA LYS A 883 8.37 33.38 -0.25
C LYS A 883 6.86 33.52 -0.06
N ARG A 884 6.09 33.59 -1.16
CA ARG A 884 4.61 33.64 -1.11
C ARG A 884 4.05 32.36 -0.50
N CYS A 885 4.52 31.18 -0.94
CA CYS A 885 4.08 29.89 -0.39
C CYS A 885 4.36 29.79 1.11
N TRP A 886 5.53 30.24 1.55
CA TRP A 886 5.93 30.26 2.96
C TRP A 886 5.03 31.15 3.81
N GLU A 887 4.82 32.40 3.39
CA GLU A 887 3.99 33.39 4.09
C GLU A 887 2.51 32.96 4.15
N GLU A 888 1.96 32.48 3.03
CA GLU A 888 0.58 31.95 3.01
C GLU A 888 0.43 30.71 3.89
N CYS A 889 1.40 29.80 3.88
CA CYS A 889 1.35 28.59 4.70
C CYS A 889 1.40 28.94 6.19
N LEU A 890 2.26 29.86 6.62
CA LEU A 890 2.31 30.33 8.01
C LEU A 890 0.97 30.94 8.44
N ALA A 891 0.39 31.81 7.61
CA ALA A 891 -0.87 32.48 7.88
C ALA A 891 -2.06 31.50 7.94
N LYS A 892 -2.29 30.73 6.86
CA LYS A 892 -3.42 29.80 6.74
C LYS A 892 -3.36 28.67 7.77
N SER A 893 -2.16 28.19 8.10
CA SER A 893 -2.00 27.14 9.11
C SER A 893 -2.09 27.65 10.55
N LYS A 894 -2.12 28.97 10.77
CA LYS A 894 -2.04 29.62 12.10
C LYS A 894 -0.83 29.13 12.92
N TYR A 895 0.32 29.00 12.25
CA TYR A 895 1.49 28.29 12.78
C TYR A 895 1.90 28.76 14.18
N HIS A 896 2.11 30.07 14.37
CA HIS A 896 2.58 30.62 15.65
C HIS A 896 1.59 30.40 16.80
N SER A 897 0.29 30.62 16.57
CA SER A 897 -0.74 30.37 17.59
C SER A 897 -0.80 28.88 17.97
N ARG A 898 -0.71 27.97 17.00
CA ARG A 898 -0.67 26.52 17.27
C ARG A 898 0.59 26.10 18.01
N ARG A 899 1.73 26.71 17.71
CA ARG A 899 2.99 26.47 18.42
C ARG A 899 2.86 26.82 19.90
N THR A 900 2.33 27.99 20.25
CA THR A 900 2.06 28.36 21.66
C THR A 900 1.12 27.36 22.35
N ASN A 901 0.07 26.91 21.67
CA ASN A 901 -0.84 25.89 22.21
C ASN A 901 -0.14 24.54 22.43
N ILE A 902 0.79 24.17 21.56
CA ILE A 902 1.60 22.95 21.68
C ILE A 902 2.58 23.05 22.84
N GLU A 903 3.22 24.20 23.04
CA GLU A 903 4.10 24.44 24.19
C GLU A 903 3.32 24.31 25.50
N LYS A 904 2.13 24.90 25.60
CA LYS A 904 1.23 24.72 26.75
C LYS A 904 0.83 23.26 26.95
N PHE A 905 0.45 22.55 25.88
CA PHE A 905 0.13 21.13 25.94
C PHE A 905 1.32 20.31 26.47
N ASN A 906 2.53 20.57 25.98
CA ASN A 906 3.74 19.86 26.39
C ASN A 906 4.16 20.15 27.84
N GLN A 907 3.86 21.34 28.38
CA GLN A 907 4.06 21.65 29.80
C GLN A 907 3.06 20.90 30.71
N GLN A 908 1.83 20.71 30.22
CA GLN A 908 0.73 20.05 30.97
C GLN A 908 0.75 18.52 30.86
N ASN A 909 1.47 17.96 29.87
CA ASN A 909 1.47 16.53 29.60
C ASN A 909 2.88 15.94 29.69
N ARG A 910 3.11 15.03 30.64
CA ARG A 910 4.41 14.36 30.81
C ARG A 910 4.64 13.24 29.79
N TRP A 911 3.62 12.42 29.53
CA TRP A 911 3.72 11.16 28.78
C TRP A 911 3.20 11.24 27.33
N LYS A 912 2.61 12.39 26.95
CA LYS A 912 2.21 12.70 25.58
C LYS A 912 2.79 14.05 25.21
N LYS A 913 3.40 14.14 24.02
CA LYS A 913 3.98 15.39 23.50
C LYS A 913 3.44 15.65 22.10
N ARG A 914 3.35 16.92 21.73
CA ARG A 914 3.04 17.39 20.39
C ARG A 914 4.24 18.13 19.81
N GLY A 915 4.40 18.06 18.50
CA GLY A 915 5.38 18.83 17.73
C GLY A 915 4.72 19.45 16.51
N ILE A 916 5.29 20.54 16.01
CA ILE A 916 4.89 21.20 14.77
C ILE A 916 6.16 21.63 14.03
N ALA A 917 6.15 21.51 12.71
CA ALA A 917 7.23 21.96 11.84
C ALA A 917 6.63 22.54 10.55
N ILE A 918 7.38 23.45 9.94
CA ILE A 918 7.11 24.00 8.61
C ILE A 918 8.42 23.97 7.81
N THR A 919 8.38 23.37 6.63
CA THR A 919 9.56 23.14 5.77
C THR A 919 9.29 23.66 4.35
N PRO A 920 10.23 24.42 3.75
CA PRO A 920 10.14 24.83 2.36
C PRO A 920 10.57 23.70 1.42
N THR A 921 10.23 23.82 0.14
CA THR A 921 10.84 22.98 -0.90
C THR A 921 11.00 23.73 -2.22
N LYS A 922 12.13 23.49 -2.90
CA LYS A 922 12.36 23.83 -4.31
C LYS A 922 12.75 22.54 -5.02
N PHE A 923 12.06 22.20 -6.11
CA PHE A 923 12.31 20.99 -6.88
C PHE A 923 12.49 21.30 -8.36
N GLY A 924 13.65 20.92 -8.93
CA GLY A 924 13.96 21.15 -10.34
C GLY A 924 13.18 20.22 -11.27
N ILE A 925 12.51 20.78 -12.27
CA ILE A 925 11.70 20.05 -13.24
C ILE A 925 12.48 19.92 -14.56
N SER A 926 12.68 18.67 -14.99
CA SER A 926 13.29 18.18 -16.24
C SER A 926 14.03 16.87 -15.95
N PHE A 927 14.26 16.06 -16.98
CA PHE A 927 15.30 15.03 -16.90
C PHE A 927 16.68 15.70 -16.76
N THR A 928 17.54 15.14 -15.90
CA THR A 928 18.94 15.57 -15.78
C THR A 928 19.76 15.21 -17.02
N VAL A 929 19.25 14.28 -17.84
CA VAL A 929 19.81 13.92 -19.14
C VAL A 929 19.06 14.70 -20.23
N PRO A 930 19.71 15.66 -20.93
CA PRO A 930 19.01 16.62 -21.79
C PRO A 930 18.14 16.01 -22.88
N PHE A 931 18.63 14.99 -23.60
CA PHE A 931 17.91 14.40 -24.72
C PHE A 931 16.60 13.69 -24.32
N LEU A 932 16.42 13.33 -23.04
CA LEU A 932 15.17 12.72 -22.58
C LEU A 932 14.03 13.74 -22.48
N ASN A 933 14.31 15.04 -22.57
CA ASN A 933 13.29 16.09 -22.59
C ASN A 933 12.69 16.27 -24.00
N GLN A 934 12.19 15.18 -24.58
CA GLN A 934 11.55 15.12 -25.89
C GLN A 934 10.25 14.32 -25.83
N ALA A 935 9.31 14.58 -26.74
CA ALA A 935 8.08 13.81 -26.86
C ALA A 935 7.52 13.85 -28.29
N GLY A 936 6.75 12.83 -28.65
CA GLY A 936 6.00 12.74 -29.89
C GLY A 936 4.51 12.47 -29.63
N ALA A 937 3.68 12.84 -30.59
CA ALA A 937 2.24 12.57 -30.62
C ALA A 937 1.77 12.31 -32.05
N LEU A 938 0.76 11.46 -32.19
CA LEU A 938 0.08 11.15 -33.45
C LEU A 938 -1.42 11.38 -33.26
N ILE A 939 -2.02 12.15 -34.15
CA ILE A 939 -3.44 12.49 -34.11
C ILE A 939 -4.07 12.17 -35.47
N HIS A 940 -5.17 11.43 -35.44
CA HIS A 940 -6.01 11.15 -36.58
C HIS A 940 -7.38 11.78 -36.37
N VAL A 941 -7.91 12.44 -37.40
CA VAL A 941 -9.30 12.90 -37.46
C VAL A 941 -10.02 12.02 -38.47
N TYR A 942 -10.98 11.23 -38.00
CA TYR A 942 -11.81 10.40 -38.87
C TYR A 942 -12.88 11.24 -39.57
N THR A 943 -13.49 10.68 -40.60
CA THR A 943 -14.46 11.37 -41.46
C THR A 943 -15.75 11.77 -40.74
N ASP A 944 -16.07 11.12 -39.62
CA ASP A 944 -17.19 11.50 -38.73
C ASP A 944 -16.83 12.66 -37.79
N GLY A 945 -15.60 13.17 -37.86
CA GLY A 945 -15.03 14.20 -37.02
C GLY A 945 -14.56 13.70 -35.66
N SER A 946 -14.59 12.40 -35.37
CA SER A 946 -13.96 11.86 -34.17
C SER A 946 -12.44 11.93 -34.27
N VAL A 947 -11.77 12.12 -33.13
CA VAL A 947 -10.32 12.29 -33.06
C VAL A 947 -9.70 11.18 -32.22
N LEU A 948 -8.80 10.40 -32.82
CA LEU A 948 -7.95 9.46 -32.10
C LEU A 948 -6.58 10.08 -31.88
N LEU A 949 -6.19 10.14 -30.61
CA LEU A 949 -4.93 10.70 -30.15
C LEU A 949 -4.09 9.60 -29.49
N THR A 950 -2.80 9.59 -29.79
CA THR A 950 -1.80 8.83 -29.04
C THR A 950 -0.52 9.66 -28.88
N HIS A 951 0.21 9.42 -27.80
CA HIS A 951 1.41 10.17 -27.42
C HIS A 951 2.38 9.25 -26.68
N GLY A 952 3.64 9.67 -26.55
CA GLY A 952 4.68 8.81 -25.97
C GLY A 952 4.56 8.50 -24.47
N GLY A 953 3.86 9.36 -23.70
CA GLY A 953 3.63 9.11 -22.28
C GLY A 953 2.58 8.02 -21.97
N THR A 954 2.63 7.44 -20.76
CA THR A 954 1.76 6.35 -20.27
C THR A 954 0.87 6.77 -19.10
N GLU A 955 -0.31 6.15 -18.97
CA GLU A 955 -1.20 6.37 -17.82
C GLU A 955 -0.89 5.41 -16.67
N MET A 956 -0.58 5.97 -15.49
CA MET A 956 -0.34 5.22 -14.25
C MET A 956 -1.16 5.76 -13.06
N GLY A 957 -2.17 6.58 -13.35
CA GLY A 957 -3.10 7.18 -12.38
C GLY A 957 -2.95 8.69 -12.20
N GLN A 958 -1.93 9.29 -12.79
CA GLN A 958 -1.67 10.73 -12.74
C GLN A 958 -2.59 11.55 -13.65
N GLY A 959 -3.43 10.89 -14.47
CA GLY A 959 -4.37 11.53 -15.38
C GLY A 959 -3.68 12.18 -16.58
N LEU A 960 -2.61 11.56 -17.08
CA LEU A 960 -1.89 12.08 -18.24
C LEU A 960 -2.79 12.07 -19.48
N HIS A 961 -3.49 10.98 -19.76
CA HIS A 961 -4.40 10.92 -20.91
C HIS A 961 -5.56 11.92 -20.77
N THR A 962 -6.05 12.13 -19.54
CA THR A 962 -7.07 13.16 -19.25
C THR A 962 -6.56 14.55 -19.62
N LYS A 963 -5.34 14.89 -19.20
CA LYS A 963 -4.71 16.18 -19.53
C LYS A 963 -4.47 16.36 -21.03
N MET A 964 -4.04 15.31 -21.73
CA MET A 964 -3.79 15.39 -23.18
C MET A 964 -5.07 15.61 -23.97
N ILE A 965 -6.19 15.01 -23.55
CA ILE A 965 -7.51 15.30 -24.12
C ILE A 965 -7.95 16.74 -23.82
N GLN A 966 -7.69 17.29 -22.62
CA GLN A 966 -7.96 18.70 -22.34
C GLN A 966 -7.16 19.64 -23.25
N VAL A 967 -5.87 19.36 -23.46
CA VAL A 967 -5.00 20.13 -24.38
C VAL A 967 -5.52 20.07 -25.81
N ALA A 968 -5.82 18.87 -26.32
CA ALA A 968 -6.32 18.69 -27.67
C ALA A 968 -7.68 19.39 -27.87
N SER A 969 -8.59 19.26 -26.91
CA SER A 969 -9.92 19.88 -26.92
C SER A 969 -9.84 21.41 -26.99
N LYS A 970 -9.03 22.03 -26.10
CA LYS A 970 -8.79 23.47 -26.12
C LYS A 970 -8.19 23.92 -27.46
N THR A 971 -7.21 23.18 -27.95
CA THR A 971 -6.46 23.58 -29.15
C THR A 971 -7.34 23.50 -30.40
N LEU A 972 -8.03 22.37 -30.61
CA LEU A 972 -8.91 22.16 -31.76
C LEU A 972 -10.24 22.94 -31.67
N GLY A 973 -10.61 23.41 -30.48
CA GLY A 973 -11.89 24.11 -30.26
C GLY A 973 -13.09 23.17 -30.36
N ILE A 974 -12.95 21.92 -29.92
CA ILE A 974 -14.01 20.90 -29.92
C ILE A 974 -14.18 20.27 -28.53
N PRO A 975 -15.37 19.71 -28.20
CA PRO A 975 -15.59 19.07 -26.91
C PRO A 975 -14.69 17.85 -26.70
N THR A 976 -14.31 17.60 -25.43
CA THR A 976 -13.53 16.41 -25.03
C THR A 976 -14.18 15.08 -25.43
N SER A 977 -15.51 15.03 -25.56
CA SER A 977 -16.26 13.85 -25.98
C SER A 977 -15.98 13.40 -27.43
N LYS A 978 -15.44 14.29 -28.28
CA LYS A 978 -15.01 13.93 -29.65
C LYS A 978 -13.59 13.39 -29.72
N ILE A 979 -12.85 13.37 -28.61
CA ILE A 979 -11.43 13.02 -28.57
C ILE A 979 -11.23 11.77 -27.72
N HIS A 980 -10.53 10.78 -28.26
CA HIS A 980 -10.27 9.52 -27.60
C HIS A 980 -8.78 9.18 -27.59
N ILE A 981 -8.31 8.60 -26.48
CA ILE A 981 -7.00 7.95 -26.37
C ILE A 981 -7.27 6.51 -25.95
N SER A 982 -6.77 5.55 -26.72
CA SER A 982 -6.90 4.12 -26.40
C SER A 982 -5.76 3.64 -25.52
N GLU A 983 -4.51 3.90 -25.93
CA GLU A 983 -3.28 3.36 -25.36
C GLU A 983 -2.03 4.10 -25.87
N THR A 984 -0.87 3.71 -25.32
CA THR A 984 0.48 4.09 -25.77
C THR A 984 1.14 2.89 -26.45
N SER A 985 1.73 3.10 -27.62
CA SER A 985 2.35 2.03 -28.41
C SER A 985 3.58 2.50 -29.17
N THR A 986 4.55 1.60 -29.31
CA THR A 986 5.83 1.86 -30.02
C THR A 986 5.67 1.96 -31.54
N ASN A 987 4.62 1.36 -32.13
CA ASN A 987 4.35 1.49 -33.57
C ASN A 987 3.65 2.80 -33.95
N THR A 988 3.07 3.54 -33.00
CA THR A 988 2.43 4.84 -33.26
C THR A 988 3.36 6.00 -32.93
N VAL A 989 4.05 5.93 -31.78
CA VAL A 989 5.05 6.93 -31.37
C VAL A 989 6.34 6.21 -30.96
N PRO A 990 7.38 6.23 -31.82
CA PRO A 990 8.65 5.57 -31.53
C PRO A 990 9.55 6.41 -30.62
N ASN A 991 10.63 5.79 -30.11
CA ASN A 991 11.75 6.46 -29.43
C ASN A 991 11.32 7.36 -28.26
N THR A 992 10.30 6.95 -27.51
CA THR A 992 9.73 7.74 -26.43
C THR A 992 10.61 7.71 -25.19
N SER A 993 10.77 8.87 -24.54
CA SER A 993 11.33 8.93 -23.19
C SER A 993 10.41 8.21 -22.19
N PRO A 994 10.94 7.68 -21.07
CA PRO A 994 10.11 7.14 -20.02
C PRO A 994 9.12 8.19 -19.49
N THR A 995 7.95 7.73 -19.05
CA THR A 995 6.99 8.59 -18.35
C THR A 995 7.49 8.85 -16.92
N ALA A 996 8.39 9.82 -16.77
CA ALA A 996 9.09 10.14 -15.53
C ALA A 996 9.43 11.64 -15.40
N ALA A 997 10.27 11.97 -14.41
CA ALA A 997 10.79 13.31 -14.11
C ALA A 997 9.75 14.43 -13.93
N SER A 998 8.48 14.07 -13.71
CA SER A 998 7.33 14.98 -13.59
C SER A 998 7.06 15.87 -14.82
N VAL A 999 7.67 15.57 -15.98
CA VAL A 999 7.54 16.40 -17.20
C VAL A 999 6.56 15.85 -18.22
N SER A 1000 6.00 14.66 -18.01
CA SER A 1000 5.26 13.95 -19.08
C SER A 1000 4.08 14.75 -19.62
N ALA A 1001 3.35 15.49 -18.77
CA ALA A 1001 2.27 16.37 -19.24
C ALA A 1001 2.81 17.58 -20.01
N ASP A 1002 3.94 18.15 -19.61
CA ASP A 1002 4.56 19.29 -20.25
C ASP A 1002 5.02 18.93 -21.67
N ILE A 1003 5.85 17.89 -21.80
CA ILE A 1003 6.45 17.51 -23.08
C ILE A 1003 5.42 16.89 -24.04
N ASN A 1004 4.56 15.97 -23.56
CA ASN A 1004 3.53 15.39 -24.43
C ASN A 1004 2.42 16.41 -24.73
N GLY A 1005 2.15 17.34 -23.81
CA GLY A 1005 1.20 18.44 -24.03
C GLY A 1005 1.62 19.31 -25.20
N MET A 1006 2.91 19.66 -25.30
CA MET A 1006 3.42 20.39 -26.46
C MET A 1006 3.44 19.56 -27.74
N ALA A 1007 3.76 18.26 -27.67
CA ALA A 1007 3.68 17.39 -28.84
C ALA A 1007 2.24 17.30 -29.39
N VAL A 1008 1.25 17.12 -28.49
CA VAL A 1008 -0.18 17.12 -28.83
C VAL A 1008 -0.62 18.48 -29.39
N PHE A 1009 -0.23 19.58 -28.74
CA PHE A 1009 -0.52 20.92 -29.22
C PHE A 1009 -0.02 21.12 -30.65
N ASN A 1010 1.23 20.73 -30.93
CA ASN A 1010 1.83 20.87 -32.27
C ASN A 1010 1.07 20.05 -33.33
N ALA A 1011 0.72 18.79 -33.01
CA ALA A 1011 -0.09 17.96 -33.91
C ALA A 1011 -1.47 18.59 -34.19
N CYS A 1012 -2.14 19.14 -33.16
CA CYS A 1012 -3.40 19.86 -33.31
C CYS A 1012 -3.27 21.11 -34.17
N GLN A 1013 -2.23 21.93 -33.98
CA GLN A 1013 -1.97 23.12 -34.79
C GLN A 1013 -1.79 22.78 -36.27
N THR A 1014 -1.07 21.69 -36.55
CA THR A 1014 -0.89 21.19 -37.93
C THR A 1014 -2.23 20.84 -38.59
N ILE A 1015 -3.13 20.17 -37.86
CA ILE A 1015 -4.49 19.85 -38.34
C ILE A 1015 -5.28 21.14 -38.61
N LEU A 1016 -5.25 22.11 -37.69
CA LEU A 1016 -5.98 23.37 -37.85
C LEU A 1016 -5.49 24.19 -39.05
N GLU A 1017 -4.18 24.24 -39.30
CA GLU A 1017 -3.65 24.95 -40.46
C GLU A 1017 -4.14 24.30 -41.77
N ARG A 1018 -4.24 22.96 -41.82
CA ARG A 1018 -4.80 22.23 -42.96
C ARG A 1018 -6.31 22.45 -43.14
N LEU A 1019 -7.06 22.58 -42.05
CA LEU A 1019 -8.51 22.81 -42.09
C LEU A 1019 -8.91 24.28 -42.30
N LYS A 1020 -7.96 25.21 -42.16
CA LYS A 1020 -8.17 26.66 -42.25
C LYS A 1020 -8.88 27.11 -43.54
N PRO A 1021 -8.53 26.63 -44.75
CA PRO A 1021 -9.24 27.03 -45.97
C PRO A 1021 -10.73 26.69 -45.93
N PHE A 1022 -11.08 25.49 -45.47
CA PHE A 1022 -12.46 25.01 -45.39
C PHE A 1022 -13.27 25.75 -44.34
N ARG A 1023 -12.64 26.08 -43.21
CA ARG A 1023 -13.22 26.95 -42.19
C ARG A 1023 -13.43 28.37 -42.70
N CYS A 1024 -12.54 28.90 -43.53
CA CYS A 1024 -12.73 30.21 -44.15
C CYS A 1024 -13.86 30.21 -45.19
N THR A 1025 -14.00 29.13 -45.97
CA THR A 1025 -15.09 28.98 -46.95
C THR A 1025 -16.44 28.74 -46.27
N ASN A 1026 -16.46 28.03 -45.13
CA ASN A 1026 -17.68 27.77 -44.36
C ASN A 1026 -17.49 28.13 -42.86
N PRO A 1027 -17.42 29.42 -42.49
CA PRO A 1027 -17.07 29.84 -41.13
C PRO A 1027 -18.13 29.50 -40.07
N LYS A 1028 -19.36 29.21 -40.50
CA LYS A 1028 -20.46 28.77 -39.65
C LYS A 1028 -20.66 27.25 -39.66
N GLY A 1029 -19.87 26.52 -40.47
CA GLY A 1029 -19.89 25.07 -40.53
C GLY A 1029 -19.55 24.44 -39.18
N LEU A 1030 -20.03 23.23 -38.98
CA LEU A 1030 -19.62 22.42 -37.85
C LEU A 1030 -18.25 21.80 -38.13
N TRP A 1031 -17.59 21.35 -37.06
CA TRP A 1031 -16.33 20.61 -37.15
C TRP A 1031 -16.37 19.48 -38.20
N GLN A 1032 -17.46 18.71 -38.21
CA GLN A 1032 -17.66 17.61 -39.16
C GLN A 1032 -17.73 18.09 -40.60
N ASP A 1033 -18.34 19.25 -40.87
CA ASP A 1033 -18.45 19.79 -42.22
C ASP A 1033 -17.04 20.09 -42.76
N TRP A 1034 -16.21 20.76 -41.96
CA TRP A 1034 -14.84 21.10 -42.35
C TRP A 1034 -13.98 19.86 -42.62
N VAL A 1035 -14.16 18.80 -41.83
CA VAL A 1035 -13.45 17.52 -42.02
C VAL A 1035 -13.92 16.81 -43.28
N CYS A 1036 -15.23 16.75 -43.55
CA CYS A 1036 -15.77 16.13 -44.76
C CYS A 1036 -15.34 16.87 -46.04
N PHE A 1037 -15.39 18.21 -46.04
CA PHE A 1037 -15.01 19.00 -47.23
C PHE A 1037 -13.53 18.84 -47.61
N TYR A 1038 -12.65 18.58 -46.64
CA TYR A 1038 -11.24 18.28 -46.93
C TYR A 1038 -11.08 17.05 -47.84
N LEU A 1039 -11.91 16.03 -47.68
CA LEU A 1039 -11.78 14.77 -48.43
C LEU A 1039 -12.38 14.84 -49.83
N VAL A 1040 -13.48 15.58 -50.00
CA VAL A 1040 -14.13 15.79 -51.31
C VAL A 1040 -13.22 16.53 -52.30
N GLN A 1041 -12.27 17.35 -51.81
CA GLN A 1041 -11.27 18.03 -52.65
C GLN A 1041 -9.96 17.25 -52.85
N VAL A 1042 -9.73 16.14 -52.15
CA VAL A 1042 -8.54 15.29 -52.34
C VAL A 1042 -8.83 14.16 -53.35
N GLU A 1043 -10.10 13.83 -53.60
CA GLU A 1043 -10.55 12.90 -54.64
C GLU A 1043 -10.75 13.53 -56.04
N VAL A 1044 -10.69 14.86 -56.14
CA VAL A 1044 -10.74 15.63 -57.40
C VAL A 1044 -9.36 16.23 -57.66
#